data_AF-A3IU08-F1
#
_entry.id   AF-A3IU08-F1
#
_cell.length_a   1.000
_cell.length_b   1.000
_cell.length_c   1.000
_cell.angle_alpha   90.00
_cell.angle_beta   90.00
_cell.angle_gamma   90.00
#
_symmetry.space_group_name_H-M   'P 1'
#
loop_
_entity.id
_entity.type
_entity.pdbx_description
1 polymer ?
#
loop_
_entity_poly.entity_id
_entity_poly.type
_entity_poly.pdbx_seq_one_letter_code
_entity_poly.pdbx_strand_id
1 'polypeptide(L)'
;MTSPQQTQSLIHFCQRGDLTALRQDILADYRDRIQAGKRTKLTSDERQTLIYWFLESLKGTNNEADIQALCKAEIALLEEGYPKSTIGSDILAKYRHAIEQAVNDGDLPLTDNNSHRYTYHKHDTGKQAETHEHYALTYLKYDQQTYKALRNQTTSINNERQDNLQPVPLHRYLNEIQKLIQTKNKDRLEYKLAIAIAGATGRRHTEVLTKGNFTLTNHPYLLHFEGQQKKKEGEPTSFDILTILPATQVIQAIIQFRKLPAVAKLQNFSSQSNEVKGFNVQVNRMVQKLFQETEIVPVIPGKNYVSVHRLRGVYGAIAVHFFCPEFRHEHRFLQHYLGHVLSEQVAPNSPATPHYFHYYLVDTEGNRLGDKGVKLAEFPLTDQHDYTDKVITPEPEPLNQAQDPQPETEIFEAPLLDFIDHQLQESLKISLSQMFSSGGYTVLVAALMAVTGRSPGELIKSGTFETSDDPFTLTFSPTGLGAKSTLKTLISADVVVESVQKLRQHPDAQDLRYQTPSYIDNHCQPYVTQAIRTHLPFNDLDEVIDFYRQTTGDYTVTNESEQSLISDEDQKRLIEIGQQLNLDGEPSQILHGLIEWVQQQLETSSSKTEPFETEDSKPETDKLVRFDWRLVTETLHHQAQTIALLTQQLAKRDINPTQTHPQANNDDYEAQIQQLQGQITQLKQQNDSYEKQFTQLKKQVHDYEQENQKLKKTVKRFETVKKALLGEQLELPIDTDGNNSQTSQKTKPKTTAKTSRKKTRKTRGHKGAAKDKAQKVLDAVTQWNQQHPDQTWAINTCLLETSFGIHRQAAIEFQQEHQSEIEQLHSNSNVSNPRTHNRGKDSQQLKAFVLPLIED
;
A
#
# COMPACT_ATOMS: atom_id res chain seq x y z
N MET A 1 -2.13 11.04 -22.69
CA MET A 1 -3.07 11.33 -23.79
C MET A 1 -2.45 12.46 -24.57
N THR A 2 -2.14 12.20 -25.85
CA THR A 2 -1.88 13.27 -26.83
C THR A 2 -3.07 14.22 -26.83
N SER A 3 -2.81 15.50 -27.08
CA SER A 3 -3.86 16.52 -27.18
C SER A 3 -4.98 16.01 -28.11
N PRO A 4 -6.27 16.24 -27.79
CA PRO A 4 -7.39 15.92 -28.69
C PRO A 4 -7.18 16.44 -30.12
N GLN A 5 -6.43 17.53 -30.28
CA GLN A 5 -6.10 18.14 -31.57
C GLN A 5 -5.03 17.36 -32.36
N GLN A 6 -4.13 16.62 -31.70
CA GLN A 6 -3.17 15.73 -32.37
C GLN A 6 -3.81 14.39 -32.75
N THR A 7 -4.74 13.89 -31.94
CA THR A 7 -5.48 12.66 -32.23
C THR A 7 -6.48 12.89 -33.38
N GLN A 8 -7.13 14.05 -33.43
CA GLN A 8 -7.98 14.44 -34.57
C GLN A 8 -7.18 14.61 -35.88
N SER A 9 -5.91 15.03 -35.82
CA SER A 9 -5.06 15.18 -37.01
C SER A 9 -4.64 13.86 -37.66
N LEU A 10 -4.60 12.75 -36.92
CA LEU A 10 -4.29 11.41 -37.45
C LEU A 10 -5.55 10.65 -37.86
N ILE A 11 -6.65 10.82 -37.12
CA ILE A 11 -7.94 10.17 -37.40
C ILE A 11 -8.58 10.73 -38.68
N HIS A 12 -8.32 12.00 -39.04
CA HIS A 12 -8.98 12.64 -40.18
C HIS A 12 -8.31 12.32 -41.55
N PHE A 13 -7.26 11.49 -41.62
CA PHE A 13 -6.47 11.33 -42.86
C PHE A 13 -6.15 9.90 -43.34
N CYS A 14 -6.44 8.82 -42.59
CA CYS A 14 -6.09 7.46 -43.05
C CYS A 14 -7.33 6.66 -43.47
N GLN A 15 -7.46 6.38 -44.77
CA GLN A 15 -8.41 5.40 -45.28
C GLN A 15 -8.05 3.99 -44.77
N ARG A 16 -9.01 3.05 -44.72
CA ARG A 16 -8.80 1.67 -44.23
C ARG A 16 -7.63 0.92 -44.91
N GLY A 17 -7.35 1.25 -46.18
CA GLY A 17 -6.21 0.72 -46.92
C GLY A 17 -4.85 1.20 -46.39
N ASP A 18 -4.77 2.44 -45.91
CA ASP A 18 -3.55 3.06 -45.37
C ASP A 18 -3.17 2.46 -44.01
N LEU A 19 -4.16 2.25 -43.13
CA LEU A 19 -3.95 1.60 -41.82
C LEU A 19 -3.49 0.14 -41.95
N THR A 20 -3.95 -0.58 -42.98
CA THR A 20 -3.54 -1.98 -43.19
C THR A 20 -2.09 -2.06 -43.67
N ALA A 21 -1.68 -1.19 -44.60
CA ALA A 21 -0.29 -1.10 -45.04
C ALA A 21 0.63 -0.73 -43.86
N LEU A 22 0.26 0.29 -43.10
CA LEU A 22 1.01 0.73 -41.92
C LEU A 22 1.15 -0.38 -40.87
N ARG A 23 0.10 -1.18 -40.65
CA ARG A 23 0.19 -2.35 -39.76
C ARG A 23 1.21 -3.36 -40.28
N GLN A 24 1.21 -3.67 -41.57
CA GLN A 24 2.16 -4.66 -42.12
C GLN A 24 3.60 -4.19 -41.97
N ASP A 25 3.87 -2.90 -42.19
CA ASP A 25 5.21 -2.32 -41.97
C ASP A 25 5.64 -2.42 -40.50
N ILE A 26 4.73 -2.10 -39.56
CA ILE A 26 4.98 -2.25 -38.12
C ILE A 26 5.26 -3.71 -37.77
N LEU A 27 4.52 -4.66 -38.35
CA LEU A 27 4.72 -6.08 -38.09
C LEU A 27 6.03 -6.61 -38.65
N ALA A 28 6.42 -6.15 -39.85
CA ALA A 28 7.70 -6.51 -40.45
C ALA A 28 8.85 -6.04 -39.55
N ASP A 29 8.90 -4.76 -39.17
CA ASP A 29 9.93 -4.24 -38.26
C ASP A 29 9.86 -4.91 -36.87
N TYR A 30 8.67 -5.20 -36.35
CA TYR A 30 8.52 -5.92 -35.09
C TYR A 30 9.16 -7.32 -35.15
N ARG A 31 8.88 -8.10 -36.21
CA ARG A 31 9.42 -9.45 -36.40
C ARG A 31 10.92 -9.43 -36.70
N ASP A 32 11.38 -8.49 -37.51
CA ASP A 32 12.81 -8.29 -37.78
C ASP A 32 13.59 -7.98 -36.49
N ARG A 33 13.02 -7.14 -35.60
CA ARG A 33 13.65 -6.82 -34.31
C ARG A 33 13.63 -7.99 -33.33
N ILE A 34 12.62 -8.86 -33.39
CA ILE A 34 12.57 -10.13 -32.64
C ILE A 34 13.67 -11.07 -33.14
N GLN A 35 13.72 -11.32 -34.46
CA GLN A 35 14.71 -12.21 -35.08
C GLN A 35 16.14 -11.73 -34.85
N ALA A 36 16.38 -10.42 -34.89
CA ALA A 36 17.68 -9.82 -34.63
C ALA A 36 18.06 -9.77 -33.13
N GLY A 37 17.17 -10.15 -32.21
CA GLY A 37 17.41 -10.09 -30.77
C GLY A 37 17.62 -8.67 -30.20
N LYS A 38 17.34 -7.62 -30.99
CA LYS A 38 17.65 -6.22 -30.64
C LYS A 38 16.60 -5.62 -29.71
N ARG A 39 15.32 -5.77 -30.07
CA ARG A 39 14.18 -5.15 -29.38
C ARG A 39 12.92 -5.96 -29.63
N THR A 40 12.46 -6.69 -28.62
CA THR A 40 11.25 -7.52 -28.73
C THR A 40 9.94 -6.78 -28.41
N LYS A 41 9.98 -5.46 -28.19
CA LYS A 41 8.82 -4.67 -27.73
C LYS A 41 8.44 -3.58 -28.73
N LEU A 42 7.18 -3.59 -29.14
CA LEU A 42 6.52 -2.49 -29.84
C LEU A 42 6.66 -1.17 -29.07
N THR A 43 6.84 -0.08 -29.81
CA THR A 43 6.80 1.29 -29.28
C THR A 43 5.40 1.65 -28.77
N SER A 44 5.25 2.84 -28.17
CA SER A 44 3.91 3.29 -27.78
C SER A 44 3.04 3.58 -28.98
N ASP A 45 3.62 4.17 -30.01
CA ASP A 45 2.91 4.61 -31.20
C ASP A 45 2.55 3.42 -32.09
N GLU A 46 3.49 2.48 -32.28
CA GLU A 46 3.23 1.21 -33.00
C GLU A 46 2.05 0.45 -32.40
N ARG A 47 2.03 0.28 -31.07
CA ARG A 47 0.93 -0.40 -30.39
C ARG A 47 -0.38 0.39 -30.48
N GLN A 48 -0.33 1.71 -30.44
CA GLN A 48 -1.53 2.54 -30.60
C GLN A 48 -2.11 2.38 -32.01
N THR A 49 -1.24 2.31 -33.04
CA THR A 49 -1.64 2.01 -34.42
C THR A 49 -2.26 0.62 -34.54
N LEU A 50 -1.68 -0.40 -33.88
CA LEU A 50 -2.28 -1.74 -33.86
C LEU A 50 -3.66 -1.74 -33.21
N ILE A 51 -3.85 -1.01 -32.10
CA ILE A 51 -5.16 -0.85 -31.45
C ILE A 51 -6.16 -0.19 -32.41
N TYR A 52 -5.77 0.87 -33.11
CA TYR A 52 -6.67 1.54 -34.06
C TYR A 52 -7.04 0.63 -35.24
N TRP A 53 -6.07 -0.08 -35.81
CA TRP A 53 -6.34 -1.06 -36.85
C TRP A 53 -7.26 -2.19 -36.35
N PHE A 54 -7.08 -2.64 -35.11
CA PHE A 54 -7.94 -3.66 -34.50
C PHE A 54 -9.38 -3.17 -34.36
N LEU A 55 -9.60 -1.94 -33.90
CA LEU A 55 -10.93 -1.32 -33.83
C LEU A 55 -11.58 -1.17 -35.22
N GLU A 56 -10.83 -0.71 -36.22
CA GLU A 56 -11.33 -0.61 -37.60
C GLU A 56 -11.64 -1.98 -38.22
N SER A 57 -10.90 -3.02 -37.83
CA SER A 57 -11.21 -4.40 -38.23
C SER A 57 -12.53 -4.85 -37.60
N LEU A 58 -12.71 -4.63 -36.29
CA LEU A 58 -13.97 -4.96 -35.58
C LEU A 58 -15.20 -4.28 -36.19
N LYS A 59 -15.09 -3.02 -36.64
CA LYS A 59 -16.21 -2.32 -37.31
C LYS A 59 -16.70 -3.02 -38.58
N GLY A 60 -15.85 -3.80 -39.25
CA GLY A 60 -16.26 -4.57 -40.43
C GLY A 60 -16.60 -6.03 -40.14
N THR A 61 -16.54 -6.46 -38.88
CA THR A 61 -16.78 -7.86 -38.48
C THR A 61 -18.04 -7.93 -37.62
N ASN A 62 -19.08 -8.59 -38.14
CA ASN A 62 -20.41 -8.62 -37.52
C ASN A 62 -20.85 -10.04 -37.15
N ASN A 63 -19.95 -10.95 -36.79
CA ASN A 63 -20.33 -12.23 -36.21
C ASN A 63 -19.31 -12.69 -35.15
N GLU A 64 -19.79 -13.48 -34.20
CA GLU A 64 -19.02 -13.95 -33.05
C GLU A 64 -17.75 -14.72 -33.45
N ALA A 65 -17.85 -15.64 -34.41
CA ALA A 65 -16.75 -16.51 -34.80
C ALA A 65 -15.56 -15.72 -35.39
N ASP A 66 -15.84 -14.76 -36.27
CA ASP A 66 -14.82 -13.91 -36.87
C ASP A 66 -14.22 -12.93 -35.84
N ILE A 67 -15.03 -12.39 -34.92
CA ILE A 67 -14.54 -11.55 -33.82
C ILE A 67 -13.60 -12.35 -32.92
N GLN A 68 -13.98 -13.59 -32.59
CA GLN A 68 -13.15 -14.49 -31.79
C GLN A 68 -11.84 -14.83 -32.51
N ALA A 69 -11.89 -15.13 -33.81
CA ALA A 69 -10.70 -15.41 -34.62
C ALA A 69 -9.75 -14.21 -34.66
N LEU A 70 -10.29 -12.99 -34.82
CA LEU A 70 -9.52 -11.75 -34.80
C LEU A 70 -8.85 -11.53 -33.43
N CYS A 71 -9.57 -11.74 -32.33
CA CYS A 71 -9.00 -11.64 -30.97
C CYS A 71 -7.86 -12.63 -30.76
N LYS A 72 -8.05 -13.90 -31.18
CA LYS A 72 -7.03 -14.95 -31.07
C LYS A 72 -5.79 -14.63 -31.89
N ALA A 73 -5.96 -14.14 -33.12
CA ALA A 73 -4.85 -13.75 -33.99
C ALA A 73 -4.04 -12.58 -33.40
N GLU A 74 -4.72 -11.59 -32.81
CA GLU A 74 -4.05 -10.45 -32.19
C GLU A 74 -3.30 -10.86 -30.90
N ILE A 75 -3.86 -11.76 -30.08
CA ILE A 75 -3.13 -12.32 -28.92
C ILE A 75 -1.90 -13.11 -29.39
N ALA A 76 -2.05 -13.97 -30.40
CA ALA A 76 -0.94 -14.76 -30.94
C ALA A 76 0.20 -13.86 -31.47
N LEU A 77 -0.15 -12.78 -32.17
CA LEU A 77 0.82 -11.77 -32.62
C LEU A 77 1.61 -11.16 -31.45
N LEU A 78 0.92 -10.78 -30.38
CA LEU A 78 1.56 -10.19 -29.21
C LEU A 78 2.49 -11.20 -28.51
N GLU A 79 2.13 -12.49 -28.49
CA GLU A 79 2.95 -13.55 -27.92
C GLU A 79 4.26 -13.80 -28.67
N GLU A 80 4.41 -13.34 -29.92
CA GLU A 80 5.67 -13.45 -30.68
C GLU A 80 6.85 -12.73 -29.99
N GLY A 81 6.59 -11.67 -29.21
CA GLY A 81 7.64 -10.85 -28.60
C GLY A 81 7.42 -10.43 -27.14
N TYR A 82 6.21 -10.68 -26.59
CA TYR A 82 5.89 -10.35 -25.20
C TYR A 82 5.62 -11.59 -24.34
N PRO A 83 6.10 -11.61 -23.08
CA PRO A 83 5.66 -12.60 -22.11
C PRO A 83 4.16 -12.46 -21.82
N LYS A 84 3.47 -13.59 -21.65
CA LYS A 84 2.04 -13.65 -21.30
C LYS A 84 1.66 -12.76 -20.11
N SER A 85 2.55 -12.65 -19.12
CA SER A 85 2.37 -11.76 -17.96
C SER A 85 2.23 -10.28 -18.34
N THR A 86 3.01 -9.81 -19.32
CA THR A 86 2.96 -8.43 -19.81
C THR A 86 1.73 -8.21 -20.69
N ILE A 87 1.40 -9.18 -21.53
CA ILE A 87 0.21 -9.14 -22.38
C ILE A 87 -1.05 -9.02 -21.52
N GLY A 88 -1.22 -9.96 -20.57
CA GLY A 88 -2.42 -10.05 -19.74
C GLY A 88 -2.62 -8.89 -18.77
N SER A 89 -1.54 -8.30 -18.24
CA SER A 89 -1.62 -7.25 -17.21
C SER A 89 -1.64 -5.81 -17.74
N ASP A 90 -1.04 -5.54 -18.90
CA ASP A 90 -0.89 -4.17 -19.43
C ASP A 90 -1.41 -4.01 -20.86
N ILE A 91 -1.02 -4.91 -21.78
CA ILE A 91 -1.34 -4.70 -23.20
C ILE A 91 -2.82 -4.93 -23.48
N LEU A 92 -3.39 -6.07 -23.07
CA LEU A 92 -4.81 -6.34 -23.29
C LEU A 92 -5.70 -5.34 -22.57
N ALA A 93 -5.30 -4.85 -21.40
CA ALA A 93 -6.02 -3.79 -20.70
C ALA A 93 -6.18 -2.52 -21.56
N LYS A 94 -5.17 -2.15 -22.35
CA LYS A 94 -5.24 -0.99 -23.26
C LYS A 94 -6.17 -1.24 -24.44
N TYR A 95 -6.12 -2.42 -25.04
CA TYR A 95 -7.04 -2.77 -26.13
C TYR A 95 -8.48 -2.78 -25.62
N ARG A 96 -8.74 -3.45 -24.49
CA ARG A 96 -10.07 -3.52 -23.88
C ARG A 96 -10.62 -2.14 -23.55
N HIS A 97 -9.80 -1.27 -22.95
CA HIS A 97 -10.22 0.10 -22.67
C HIS A 97 -10.54 0.89 -23.96
N ALA A 98 -9.75 0.71 -25.03
CA ALA A 98 -10.04 1.35 -26.30
C ALA A 98 -11.35 0.83 -26.94
N ILE A 99 -11.67 -0.46 -26.78
CA ILE A 99 -12.95 -1.04 -27.21
C ILE A 99 -14.10 -0.48 -26.37
N GLU A 100 -13.97 -0.44 -25.04
CA GLU A 100 -14.97 0.16 -24.15
C GLU A 100 -15.24 1.62 -24.51
N GLN A 101 -14.20 2.41 -24.78
CA GLN A 101 -14.35 3.79 -25.24
C GLN A 101 -15.06 3.86 -26.60
N ALA A 102 -14.64 3.07 -27.58
CA ALA A 102 -15.29 3.05 -28.90
C ALA A 102 -16.78 2.64 -28.84
N VAL A 103 -17.15 1.72 -27.93
CA VAL A 103 -18.54 1.37 -27.68
C VAL A 103 -19.31 2.54 -27.05
N ASN A 104 -18.74 3.18 -26.02
CA ASN A 104 -19.37 4.32 -25.34
C ASN A 104 -19.53 5.55 -26.24
N ASP A 105 -18.56 5.79 -27.11
CA ASP A 105 -18.56 6.90 -28.07
C ASP A 105 -19.49 6.63 -29.27
N GLY A 106 -20.01 5.41 -29.40
CA GLY A 106 -20.89 4.98 -30.49
C GLY A 106 -20.16 4.60 -31.78
N ASP A 107 -18.83 4.66 -31.80
CA ASP A 107 -17.98 4.28 -32.94
C ASP A 107 -18.00 2.78 -33.21
N LEU A 108 -18.26 1.95 -32.19
CA LEU A 108 -18.45 0.51 -32.30
C LEU A 108 -19.83 0.13 -31.73
N PRO A 109 -20.91 0.28 -32.51
CA PRO A 109 -22.26 0.05 -32.02
C PRO A 109 -22.50 -1.44 -31.69
N LEU A 110 -23.16 -1.68 -30.55
CA LEU A 110 -23.57 -3.02 -30.15
C LEU A 110 -24.80 -3.46 -30.96
N THR A 111 -24.70 -4.63 -31.59
CA THR A 111 -25.75 -5.29 -32.37
C THR A 111 -25.89 -6.73 -31.91
N ASP A 112 -27.02 -7.38 -32.20
CA ASP A 112 -27.26 -8.77 -31.80
C ASP A 112 -26.21 -9.76 -32.34
N ASN A 113 -25.51 -9.40 -33.44
CA ASN A 113 -24.50 -10.27 -34.05
C ASN A 113 -23.08 -10.04 -33.53
N ASN A 114 -22.78 -8.87 -32.95
CA ASN A 114 -21.42 -8.51 -32.48
C ASN A 114 -21.32 -8.39 -30.95
N SER A 115 -22.42 -8.58 -30.24
CA SER A 115 -22.52 -8.40 -28.80
C SER A 115 -23.38 -9.49 -28.16
N HIS A 116 -23.29 -9.60 -26.84
CA HIS A 116 -24.07 -10.55 -26.06
C HIS A 116 -24.40 -9.98 -24.70
N ARG A 117 -25.44 -10.53 -24.08
CA ARG A 117 -25.84 -10.23 -22.71
C ARG A 117 -25.53 -11.41 -21.81
N TYR A 118 -24.97 -11.12 -20.65
CA TYR A 118 -24.74 -12.13 -19.63
C TYR A 118 -24.91 -11.57 -18.23
N THR A 119 -25.22 -12.46 -17.30
CA THR A 119 -25.36 -12.13 -15.88
C THR A 119 -24.10 -12.53 -15.14
N TYR A 120 -23.58 -11.64 -14.30
CA TYR A 120 -22.44 -11.90 -13.44
C TYR A 120 -22.73 -11.44 -12.01
N HIS A 121 -22.00 -12.02 -11.06
CA HIS A 121 -22.07 -11.59 -9.67
C HIS A 121 -20.94 -10.59 -9.42
N LYS A 122 -21.29 -9.41 -8.92
CA LYS A 122 -20.29 -8.42 -8.50
C LYS A 122 -19.50 -8.97 -7.32
N HIS A 123 -18.18 -9.03 -7.46
CA HIS A 123 -17.30 -9.63 -6.44
C HIS A 123 -17.34 -8.89 -5.09
N ASP A 124 -17.65 -7.59 -5.08
CA ASP A 124 -17.69 -6.76 -3.87
C ASP A 124 -19.01 -6.88 -3.10
N THR A 125 -20.12 -7.14 -3.78
CA THR A 125 -21.47 -7.06 -3.21
C THR A 125 -22.25 -8.36 -3.30
N GLY A 126 -21.74 -9.35 -4.04
CA GLY A 126 -22.43 -10.62 -4.32
C GLY A 126 -23.69 -10.46 -5.18
N LYS A 127 -24.08 -9.23 -5.55
CA LYS A 127 -25.30 -8.95 -6.30
C LYS A 127 -25.14 -9.40 -7.75
N GLN A 128 -26.17 -10.06 -8.28
CA GLN A 128 -26.29 -10.26 -9.72
C GLN A 128 -26.43 -8.90 -10.42
N ALA A 129 -25.69 -8.75 -11.50
CA ALA A 129 -25.81 -7.67 -12.45
C ALA A 129 -25.84 -8.25 -13.86
N GLU A 130 -26.67 -7.68 -14.72
CA GLU A 130 -26.67 -7.96 -16.14
C GLU A 130 -25.74 -6.97 -16.85
N THR A 131 -25.02 -7.43 -17.86
CA THR A 131 -24.23 -6.57 -18.73
C THR A 131 -24.45 -6.93 -20.19
N HIS A 132 -24.28 -5.94 -21.06
CA HIS A 132 -24.35 -6.07 -22.51
C HIS A 132 -23.01 -5.57 -23.07
N GLU A 133 -22.21 -6.47 -23.63
CA GLU A 133 -20.86 -6.13 -24.12
C GLU A 133 -20.58 -6.72 -25.51
N HIS A 134 -19.66 -6.08 -26.23
CA HIS A 134 -19.12 -6.54 -27.51
C HIS A 134 -18.30 -7.84 -27.32
N TYR A 135 -18.43 -8.83 -28.21
CA TYR A 135 -17.73 -10.13 -28.10
C TYR A 135 -16.20 -10.01 -27.98
N ALA A 136 -15.62 -8.94 -28.52
CA ALA A 136 -14.19 -8.67 -28.37
C ALA A 136 -13.78 -8.49 -26.88
N LEU A 137 -14.63 -7.93 -26.02
CA LEU A 137 -14.37 -7.84 -24.57
C LEU A 137 -14.47 -9.20 -23.87
N THR A 138 -15.11 -10.18 -24.50
CA THR A 138 -15.17 -11.56 -24.01
C THR A 138 -13.93 -12.34 -24.41
N TYR A 139 -13.50 -12.20 -25.66
CA TYR A 139 -12.43 -13.03 -26.25
C TYR A 139 -11.04 -12.41 -26.19
N LEU A 140 -10.91 -11.09 -26.03
CA LEU A 140 -9.62 -10.41 -25.91
C LEU A 140 -9.11 -10.42 -24.46
N LYS A 141 -8.95 -11.63 -23.93
CA LYS A 141 -8.39 -11.94 -22.60
C LYS A 141 -7.88 -13.38 -22.60
N TYR A 142 -6.99 -13.70 -21.68
CA TYR A 142 -6.62 -15.09 -21.45
C TYR A 142 -7.73 -15.87 -20.75
N ASP A 143 -7.66 -17.19 -20.83
CA ASP A 143 -8.52 -18.07 -20.05
C ASP A 143 -8.21 -17.96 -18.54
N GLN A 144 -9.15 -18.44 -17.72
CA GLN A 144 -9.05 -18.34 -16.27
C GLN A 144 -7.85 -19.12 -15.70
N GLN A 145 -7.45 -20.25 -16.31
CA GLN A 145 -6.32 -21.04 -15.84
C GLN A 145 -5.01 -20.28 -16.08
N THR A 146 -4.86 -19.66 -17.25
CA THR A 146 -3.70 -18.80 -17.55
C THR A 146 -3.60 -17.63 -16.56
N TYR A 147 -4.69 -16.91 -16.28
CA TYR A 147 -4.67 -15.84 -15.27
C TYR A 147 -4.35 -16.35 -13.86
N LYS A 148 -4.88 -17.52 -13.48
CA LYS A 148 -4.54 -18.17 -12.20
C LYS A 148 -3.05 -18.51 -12.13
N ALA A 149 -2.48 -19.09 -13.18
CA ALA A 149 -1.06 -19.40 -13.26
C ALA A 149 -0.18 -18.16 -13.14
N LEU A 150 -0.51 -17.08 -13.86
CA LEU A 150 0.19 -15.79 -13.78
C LEU A 150 0.12 -15.17 -12.37
N ARG A 151 -1.04 -15.28 -11.71
CA ARG A 151 -1.22 -14.82 -10.33
C ARG A 151 -0.37 -15.64 -9.37
N ASN A 152 -0.41 -16.97 -9.47
CA ASN A 152 0.39 -17.87 -8.64
C ASN A 152 1.89 -17.59 -8.79
N GLN A 153 2.37 -17.37 -10.02
CA GLN A 153 3.76 -17.00 -10.27
C GLN A 153 4.12 -15.67 -9.60
N THR A 154 3.24 -14.67 -9.68
CA THR A 154 3.45 -13.36 -9.04
C THR A 154 3.48 -13.47 -7.52
N THR A 155 2.60 -14.30 -6.94
CA THR A 155 2.57 -14.60 -5.51
C THR A 155 3.85 -15.31 -5.08
N SER A 156 4.27 -16.36 -5.79
CA SER A 156 5.50 -17.11 -5.50
C SER A 156 6.74 -16.22 -5.50
N ILE A 157 6.90 -15.37 -6.52
CA ILE A 157 8.00 -14.38 -6.59
C ILE A 157 7.91 -13.36 -5.45
N ASN A 158 6.70 -13.03 -4.98
CA ASN A 158 6.57 -12.13 -3.84
C ASN A 158 6.95 -12.81 -2.53
N ASN A 159 6.53 -14.06 -2.33
CA ASN A 159 6.88 -14.86 -1.15
C ASN A 159 8.39 -15.03 -1.07
N GLU A 160 9.05 -15.40 -2.18
CA GLU A 160 10.52 -15.51 -2.24
C GLU A 160 11.22 -14.22 -1.79
N ARG A 161 10.67 -13.05 -2.12
CA ARG A 161 11.22 -11.76 -1.66
C ARG A 161 10.95 -11.46 -0.19
N GLN A 162 9.87 -11.99 0.37
CA GLN A 162 9.56 -11.86 1.79
C GLN A 162 10.42 -12.81 2.63
N ASP A 163 10.76 -13.97 2.07
CA ASP A 163 11.68 -14.93 2.68
C ASP A 163 13.15 -14.45 2.58
N ASN A 164 13.47 -13.65 1.54
CA ASN A 164 14.80 -13.10 1.29
C ASN A 164 14.84 -11.56 1.44
N LEU A 165 14.45 -11.07 2.63
CA LEU A 165 14.47 -9.63 2.93
C LEU A 165 15.88 -9.06 2.75
N GLN A 166 15.95 -7.81 2.30
CA GLN A 166 17.24 -7.14 2.04
C GLN A 166 17.57 -6.08 3.11
N PRO A 167 18.83 -5.98 3.58
CA PRO A 167 19.22 -5.02 4.61
C PRO A 167 19.26 -3.58 4.09
N VAL A 168 18.79 -2.63 4.90
CA VAL A 168 18.92 -1.20 4.65
C VAL A 168 19.54 -0.51 5.87
N PRO A 169 20.72 0.11 5.75
CA PRO A 169 21.32 0.86 6.84
C PRO A 169 20.51 2.13 7.15
N LEU A 170 19.82 2.13 8.30
CA LEU A 170 18.84 3.16 8.67
C LEU A 170 19.45 4.57 8.65
N HIS A 171 20.58 4.74 9.34
CA HIS A 171 21.26 6.02 9.46
C HIS A 171 21.72 6.57 8.09
N ARG A 172 22.26 5.72 7.21
CA ARG A 172 22.70 6.15 5.86
C ARG A 172 21.51 6.56 5.00
N TYR A 173 20.40 5.84 5.08
CA TYR A 173 19.19 6.18 4.35
C TYR A 173 18.60 7.53 4.80
N LEU A 174 18.45 7.72 6.11
CA LEU A 174 17.93 8.99 6.66
C LEU A 174 18.82 10.17 6.30
N ASN A 175 20.14 10.03 6.43
CA ASN A 175 21.09 11.07 6.08
C ASN A 175 21.04 11.45 4.60
N GLU A 176 20.90 10.48 3.70
CA GLU A 176 20.79 10.79 2.27
C GLU A 176 19.45 11.50 1.97
N ILE A 177 18.33 11.07 2.55
CA ILE A 177 17.04 11.78 2.39
C ILE A 177 17.12 13.21 2.96
N GLN A 178 17.68 13.38 4.15
CA GLN A 178 17.91 14.67 4.82
C GLN A 178 18.73 15.61 3.93
N LYS A 179 19.86 15.12 3.42
CA LYS A 179 20.76 15.84 2.50
C LYS A 179 20.07 16.24 1.20
N LEU A 180 19.22 15.36 0.65
CA LEU A 180 18.49 15.66 -0.59
C LEU A 180 17.38 16.71 -0.37
N ILE A 181 16.68 16.69 0.76
CA ILE A 181 15.70 17.73 1.12
C ILE A 181 16.38 19.10 1.28
N GLN A 182 17.53 19.12 1.96
CA GLN A 182 18.26 20.36 2.27
C GLN A 182 19.16 20.85 1.14
N THR A 183 19.21 20.14 0.01
CA THR A 183 20.16 20.45 -1.05
C THR A 183 19.85 21.80 -1.70
N LYS A 184 20.83 22.71 -1.65
CA LYS A 184 20.79 24.00 -2.37
C LYS A 184 21.35 23.88 -3.78
N ASN A 185 21.90 22.72 -4.13
CA ASN A 185 22.46 22.48 -5.46
C ASN A 185 21.33 22.41 -6.48
N LYS A 186 21.34 23.34 -7.44
CA LYS A 186 20.32 23.45 -8.49
C LYS A 186 20.41 22.34 -9.53
N ASP A 187 21.54 21.63 -9.61
CA ASP A 187 21.71 20.53 -10.55
C ASP A 187 20.73 19.39 -10.25
N ARG A 188 19.86 19.10 -11.23
CA ARG A 188 18.83 18.04 -11.18
C ARG A 188 17.96 18.10 -9.91
N LEU A 189 17.75 19.30 -9.38
CA LEU A 189 17.07 19.53 -8.10
C LEU A 189 15.65 18.95 -8.10
N GLU A 190 14.94 19.02 -9.21
CA GLU A 190 13.60 18.45 -9.38
C GLU A 190 13.57 16.94 -9.14
N TYR A 191 14.59 16.20 -9.61
CA TYR A 191 14.66 14.76 -9.42
C TYR A 191 15.06 14.41 -7.98
N LYS A 192 16.02 15.14 -7.42
CA LYS A 192 16.48 14.96 -6.03
C LYS A 192 15.35 15.18 -5.03
N LEU A 193 14.60 16.28 -5.16
CA LEU A 193 13.46 16.57 -4.30
C LEU A 193 12.33 15.56 -4.49
N ALA A 194 12.02 15.15 -5.72
CA ALA A 194 11.00 14.12 -5.96
C ALA A 194 11.34 12.80 -5.24
N ILE A 195 12.61 12.40 -5.26
CA ILE A 195 13.10 11.20 -4.56
C ILE A 195 13.00 11.39 -3.05
N ALA A 196 13.49 12.52 -2.54
CA ALA A 196 13.52 12.78 -1.11
C ALA A 196 12.11 12.81 -0.51
N ILE A 197 11.16 13.48 -1.18
CA ILE A 197 9.75 13.54 -0.75
C ILE A 197 9.10 12.16 -0.80
N ALA A 198 9.29 11.41 -1.90
CA ALA A 198 8.72 10.06 -2.03
C ALA A 198 9.31 9.09 -0.98
N GLY A 199 10.62 9.16 -0.73
CA GLY A 199 11.30 8.37 0.29
C GLY A 199 10.91 8.76 1.72
N ALA A 200 10.61 10.04 1.97
CA ALA A 200 10.25 10.53 3.30
C ALA A 200 8.78 10.26 3.70
N THR A 201 7.87 10.21 2.73
CA THR A 201 6.41 10.11 2.94
C THR A 201 5.82 8.75 2.53
N GLY A 202 6.62 7.92 1.87
CA GLY A 202 6.17 6.71 1.22
C GLY A 202 5.13 6.93 0.12
N ARG A 203 4.84 8.16 -0.33
CA ARG A 203 3.84 8.40 -1.40
C ARG A 203 4.37 7.95 -2.76
N ARG A 204 3.48 7.56 -3.67
CA ARG A 204 3.88 7.25 -5.05
C ARG A 204 4.44 8.53 -5.69
N HIS A 205 5.50 8.41 -6.48
CA HIS A 205 6.11 9.57 -7.13
C HIS A 205 5.12 10.41 -7.96
N THR A 206 4.09 9.80 -8.57
CA THR A 206 3.01 10.49 -9.27
C THR A 206 2.05 11.23 -8.34
N GLU A 207 1.83 10.74 -7.12
CA GLU A 207 1.09 11.46 -6.07
C GLU A 207 1.91 12.69 -5.63
N VAL A 208 3.22 12.53 -5.43
CA VAL A 208 4.12 13.64 -5.12
C VAL A 208 4.15 14.70 -6.24
N LEU A 209 4.16 14.25 -7.50
CA LEU A 209 4.34 15.11 -8.68
C LEU A 209 3.07 15.86 -9.10
N THR A 210 1.92 15.17 -9.24
CA THR A 210 0.76 15.73 -9.95
C THR A 210 -0.56 15.75 -9.18
N LYS A 211 -0.81 14.81 -8.26
CA LYS A 211 -2.16 14.65 -7.66
C LYS A 211 -2.28 14.96 -6.17
N GLY A 212 -1.20 14.78 -5.42
CA GLY A 212 -1.25 14.86 -3.96
C GLY A 212 -1.48 16.29 -3.49
N ASN A 213 -2.20 16.48 -2.40
CA ASN A 213 -2.14 17.69 -1.59
C ASN A 213 -1.63 17.34 -0.20
N PHE A 214 -0.79 18.20 0.36
CA PHE A 214 -0.16 17.95 1.66
C PHE A 214 -0.34 19.20 2.51
N THR A 215 -0.81 19.01 3.74
CA THR A 215 -0.91 20.06 4.75
C THR A 215 -0.32 19.59 6.07
N LEU A 216 0.18 20.52 6.87
CA LEU A 216 0.68 20.21 8.20
C LEU A 216 -0.47 19.80 9.12
N THR A 217 -0.20 18.82 9.98
CA THR A 217 -1.04 18.54 11.15
C THR A 217 -0.38 19.13 12.39
N ASN A 218 -0.99 18.92 13.56
CA ASN A 218 -0.40 19.31 14.84
C ASN A 218 0.77 18.40 15.27
N HIS A 219 0.92 17.21 14.67
CA HIS A 219 1.93 16.24 15.08
C HIS A 219 3.23 16.42 14.27
N PRO A 220 4.41 16.39 14.91
CA PRO A 220 5.68 16.73 14.28
C PRO A 220 6.11 15.81 13.14
N TYR A 221 5.52 14.62 13.03
CA TYR A 221 5.81 13.64 11.97
C TYR A 221 4.59 13.24 11.13
N LEU A 222 3.45 13.93 11.25
CA LEU A 222 2.29 13.67 10.39
C LEU A 222 2.06 14.81 9.37
N LEU A 223 1.65 14.42 8.18
CA LEU A 223 1.08 15.32 7.17
C LEU A 223 -0.32 14.82 6.84
N HIS A 224 -1.26 15.74 6.66
CA HIS A 224 -2.54 15.39 6.07
C HIS A 224 -2.35 15.30 4.55
N PHE A 225 -2.78 14.20 3.94
CA PHE A 225 -2.61 13.92 2.52
C PHE A 225 -3.95 13.70 1.83
N GLU A 226 -4.15 14.35 0.69
CA GLU A 226 -5.28 14.11 -0.21
C GLU A 226 -4.78 13.71 -1.61
N GLY A 227 -5.61 12.99 -2.39
CA GLY A 227 -5.31 12.67 -3.79
C GLY A 227 -4.68 11.29 -4.00
N GLN A 228 -5.01 10.31 -3.14
CA GLN A 228 -4.60 8.91 -3.26
C GLN A 228 -4.91 8.33 -4.64
N GLN A 229 -3.93 7.69 -5.29
CA GLN A 229 -4.15 7.02 -6.58
C GLN A 229 -4.69 5.60 -6.41
N LYS A 230 -5.39 5.13 -7.46
CA LYS A 230 -6.02 3.79 -7.53
C LYS A 230 -7.19 3.58 -6.56
N LYS A 231 -7.87 4.67 -6.18
CA LYS A 231 -9.16 4.63 -5.49
C LYS A 231 -10.28 4.86 -6.50
N LYS A 232 -11.43 4.21 -6.30
CA LYS A 232 -12.61 4.42 -7.14
C LYS A 232 -13.21 5.80 -6.84
N GLU A 233 -13.95 6.34 -7.79
CA GLU A 233 -14.69 7.59 -7.59
C GLU A 233 -15.68 7.43 -6.42
N GLY A 234 -15.66 8.38 -5.47
CA GLY A 234 -16.49 8.35 -4.26
C GLY A 234 -15.85 7.70 -3.02
N GLU A 235 -14.68 7.07 -3.12
CA GLU A 235 -13.94 6.58 -1.94
C GLU A 235 -13.20 7.73 -1.22
N PRO A 236 -13.02 7.66 0.11
CA PRO A 236 -12.19 8.63 0.82
C PRO A 236 -10.78 8.63 0.25
N THR A 237 -10.24 9.82 -0.05
CA THR A 237 -8.88 9.99 -0.58
C THR A 237 -8.00 10.85 0.30
N SER A 238 -8.53 11.33 1.42
CA SER A 238 -7.86 12.18 2.41
C SER A 238 -7.63 11.41 3.71
N PHE A 239 -6.41 11.48 4.25
CA PHE A 239 -6.01 10.82 5.50
C PHE A 239 -4.62 11.30 5.94
N ASP A 240 -4.28 11.07 7.21
CA ASP A 240 -2.98 11.44 7.74
C ASP A 240 -1.92 10.39 7.41
N ILE A 241 -0.72 10.87 7.04
CA ILE A 241 0.42 10.04 6.67
C ILE A 241 1.61 10.34 7.56
N LEU A 242 2.36 9.30 7.91
CA LEU A 242 3.64 9.44 8.60
C LEU A 242 4.71 9.99 7.65
N THR A 243 5.66 10.68 8.27
CA THR A 243 6.91 11.13 7.66
C THR A 243 8.07 10.61 8.49
N ILE A 244 9.14 10.15 7.85
CA ILE A 244 10.33 9.63 8.57
C ILE A 244 11.28 10.74 9.01
N LEU A 245 11.09 11.95 8.46
CA LEU A 245 11.74 13.20 8.86
C LEU A 245 10.67 14.17 9.37
N PRO A 246 11.01 15.21 10.15
CA PRO A 246 10.02 16.16 10.66
C PRO A 246 9.13 16.75 9.55
N ALA A 247 7.82 16.73 9.77
CA ALA A 247 6.79 17.11 8.81
C ALA A 247 6.99 18.55 8.28
N THR A 248 7.50 19.45 9.14
CA THR A 248 7.86 20.83 8.77
C THR A 248 8.96 20.90 7.72
N GLN A 249 9.95 20.01 7.77
CA GLN A 249 11.01 19.94 6.76
C GLN A 249 10.49 19.35 5.45
N VAL A 250 9.66 18.30 5.55
CA VAL A 250 9.08 17.64 4.39
C VAL A 250 8.12 18.57 3.64
N ILE A 251 7.25 19.31 4.33
CA ILE A 251 6.32 20.25 3.68
C ILE A 251 7.05 21.41 3.00
N GLN A 252 8.15 21.91 3.59
CA GLN A 252 8.98 22.94 2.96
C GLN A 252 9.60 22.42 1.65
N ALA A 253 10.09 21.17 1.66
CA ALA A 253 10.60 20.51 0.46
C ALA A 253 9.52 20.39 -0.62
N ILE A 254 8.29 20.02 -0.25
CA ILE A 254 7.13 19.92 -1.17
C ILE A 254 6.80 21.29 -1.77
N ILE A 255 6.76 22.34 -0.95
CA ILE A 255 6.50 23.72 -1.42
C ILE A 255 7.59 24.16 -2.40
N GLN A 256 8.86 23.91 -2.09
CA GLN A 256 9.98 24.22 -2.98
C GLN A 256 9.89 23.44 -4.29
N PHE A 257 9.63 22.13 -4.21
CA PHE A 257 9.51 21.24 -5.34
C PHE A 257 8.43 21.70 -6.32
N ARG A 258 7.23 22.06 -5.83
CA ARG A 258 6.12 22.55 -6.66
C ARG A 258 6.40 23.88 -7.35
N LYS A 259 7.27 24.71 -6.77
CA LYS A 259 7.69 25.99 -7.37
C LYS A 259 8.69 25.83 -8.52
N LEU A 260 9.29 24.66 -8.70
CA LEU A 260 10.26 24.44 -9.77
C LEU A 260 9.56 24.51 -11.14
N PRO A 261 10.09 25.27 -12.12
CA PRO A 261 9.44 25.43 -13.43
C PRO A 261 9.21 24.11 -14.18
N ALA A 262 10.12 23.13 -14.02
CA ALA A 262 9.98 21.81 -14.63
C ALA A 262 8.83 21.00 -14.02
N VAL A 263 8.54 21.21 -12.73
CA VAL A 263 7.50 20.50 -11.97
C VAL A 263 6.14 21.18 -12.13
N ALA A 264 6.10 22.51 -12.05
CA ALA A 264 4.88 23.29 -12.22
C ALA A 264 4.19 23.01 -13.57
N LYS A 265 4.98 22.80 -14.63
CA LYS A 265 4.46 22.40 -15.95
C LYS A 265 3.77 21.04 -15.93
N LEU A 266 4.14 20.14 -15.03
CA LEU A 266 3.66 18.76 -14.99
C LEU A 266 2.40 18.58 -14.15
N GLN A 267 2.00 19.56 -13.32
CA GLN A 267 0.89 19.41 -12.36
C GLN A 267 -0.45 19.03 -13.01
N ASN A 268 -0.71 19.48 -14.23
CA ASN A 268 -1.96 19.19 -14.94
C ASN A 268 -1.88 17.99 -15.88
N PHE A 269 -0.73 17.33 -15.96
CA PHE A 269 -0.57 16.16 -16.81
C PHE A 269 -1.06 14.89 -16.10
N SER A 270 -1.73 14.02 -16.87
CA SER A 270 -2.09 12.71 -16.36
C SER A 270 -0.83 11.86 -16.10
N SER A 271 -0.92 10.91 -15.17
CA SER A 271 0.18 9.98 -14.87
C SER A 271 0.60 9.13 -16.07
N GLN A 272 -0.23 9.07 -17.11
CA GLN A 272 0.02 8.33 -18.35
C GLN A 272 0.66 9.15 -19.47
N SER A 273 0.85 10.45 -19.26
CA SER A 273 1.51 11.35 -20.22
C SER A 273 2.98 10.99 -20.46
N ASN A 274 3.49 11.32 -21.64
CA ASN A 274 4.88 11.03 -22.01
C ASN A 274 5.86 11.89 -21.19
N GLU A 275 5.42 13.08 -20.80
CA GLU A 275 6.15 14.03 -19.98
C GLU A 275 6.37 13.48 -18.56
N VAL A 276 5.32 12.96 -17.91
CA VAL A 276 5.42 12.34 -16.58
C VAL A 276 6.22 11.04 -16.65
N LYS A 277 6.04 10.23 -17.70
CA LYS A 277 6.84 9.00 -17.90
C LYS A 277 8.32 9.32 -18.08
N GLY A 278 8.65 10.31 -18.90
CA GLY A 278 10.02 10.79 -19.12
C GLY A 278 10.65 11.32 -17.83
N PHE A 279 9.89 12.08 -17.03
CA PHE A 279 10.32 12.54 -15.71
C PHE A 279 10.62 11.35 -14.78
N ASN A 280 9.72 10.36 -14.70
CA ASN A 280 9.91 9.17 -13.88
C ASN A 280 11.15 8.35 -14.30
N VAL A 281 11.47 8.26 -15.59
CA VAL A 281 12.71 7.62 -16.05
C VAL A 281 13.95 8.33 -15.49
N GLN A 282 13.98 9.67 -15.50
CA GLN A 282 15.09 10.43 -14.93
C GLN A 282 15.17 10.29 -13.40
N VAL A 283 14.03 10.28 -12.71
CA VAL A 283 13.95 10.00 -11.28
C VAL A 283 14.55 8.64 -10.97
N ASN A 284 14.16 7.57 -11.67
CA ASN A 284 14.69 6.23 -11.40
C ASN A 284 16.19 6.10 -11.69
N ARG A 285 16.70 6.75 -12.75
CA ARG A 285 18.16 6.82 -12.99
C ARG A 285 18.89 7.50 -11.84
N MET A 286 18.30 8.55 -11.28
CA MET A 286 18.88 9.24 -10.13
C MET A 286 18.78 8.40 -8.85
N VAL A 287 17.71 7.62 -8.66
CA VAL A 287 17.61 6.66 -7.55
C VAL A 287 18.73 5.61 -7.62
N GLN A 288 18.99 5.07 -8.82
CA GLN A 288 20.11 4.13 -9.00
C GLN A 288 21.43 4.76 -8.57
N LYS A 289 21.73 5.96 -9.04
CA LYS A 289 22.96 6.68 -8.67
C LYS A 289 23.07 7.00 -7.18
N LEU A 290 21.98 7.40 -6.54
CA LEU A 290 22.01 7.90 -5.16
C LEU A 290 21.85 6.81 -4.10
N PHE A 291 21.17 5.71 -4.41
CA PHE A 291 20.82 4.66 -3.45
C PHE A 291 21.36 3.27 -3.81
N GLN A 292 21.40 2.90 -5.09
CA GLN A 292 21.88 1.58 -5.51
C GLN A 292 23.40 1.55 -5.64
N GLU A 293 23.99 2.47 -6.40
CA GLU A 293 25.45 2.58 -6.61
C GLU A 293 26.20 2.91 -5.30
N THR A 294 25.51 3.50 -4.33
CA THR A 294 26.02 3.81 -3.00
C THR A 294 25.72 2.71 -1.97
N GLU A 295 25.05 1.63 -2.38
CA GLU A 295 24.69 0.48 -1.54
C GLU A 295 23.84 0.84 -0.31
N ILE A 296 23.10 1.95 -0.38
CA ILE A 296 22.14 2.33 0.69
C ILE A 296 20.89 1.47 0.59
N VAL A 297 20.43 1.19 -0.63
CA VAL A 297 19.28 0.32 -0.88
C VAL A 297 19.69 -0.79 -1.85
N PRO A 298 19.70 -2.05 -1.42
CA PRO A 298 20.01 -3.18 -2.29
C PRO A 298 18.89 -3.48 -3.28
N VAL A 299 19.25 -4.16 -4.37
CA VAL A 299 18.31 -4.64 -5.37
C VAL A 299 17.69 -5.95 -4.91
N ILE A 300 16.37 -6.01 -4.78
CA ILE A 300 15.67 -7.22 -4.35
C ILE A 300 15.69 -8.33 -5.43
N PRO A 301 15.52 -9.60 -5.05
CA PRO A 301 15.46 -10.73 -5.99
C PRO A 301 14.46 -10.55 -7.14
N GLY A 302 14.90 -10.94 -8.35
CA GLY A 302 14.12 -10.84 -9.58
C GLY A 302 13.91 -9.41 -10.09
N LYS A 303 14.71 -8.44 -9.65
CA LYS A 303 14.76 -7.06 -10.18
C LYS A 303 16.18 -6.70 -10.60
N ASN A 304 16.29 -5.77 -11.54
CA ASN A 304 17.57 -5.34 -12.11
C ASN A 304 18.07 -4.02 -11.51
N TYR A 305 17.20 -3.27 -10.83
CA TYR A 305 17.54 -1.97 -10.27
C TYR A 305 16.56 -1.52 -9.17
N VAL A 306 17.02 -0.59 -8.34
CA VAL A 306 16.19 0.14 -7.37
C VAL A 306 15.42 1.24 -8.08
N SER A 307 14.09 1.23 -7.93
CA SER A 307 13.21 2.28 -8.44
C SER A 307 12.70 3.16 -7.30
N VAL A 308 12.23 4.37 -7.61
CA VAL A 308 11.61 5.26 -6.63
C VAL A 308 10.44 4.61 -5.90
N HIS A 309 9.73 3.68 -6.55
CA HIS A 309 8.66 2.92 -5.91
C HIS A 309 9.17 2.00 -4.80
N ARG A 310 10.41 1.51 -4.89
CA ARG A 310 11.01 0.66 -3.85
C ARG A 310 11.35 1.41 -2.57
N LEU A 311 11.57 2.72 -2.66
CA LEU A 311 11.73 3.57 -1.48
C LEU A 311 10.47 3.58 -0.61
N ARG A 312 9.29 3.27 -1.17
CA ARG A 312 8.05 3.08 -0.40
C ARG A 312 8.08 1.84 0.50
N GLY A 313 8.79 0.78 0.09
CA GLY A 313 9.02 -0.40 0.94
C GLY A 313 9.99 -0.10 2.07
N VAL A 314 11.09 0.62 1.76
CA VAL A 314 12.04 1.10 2.77
C VAL A 314 11.35 2.01 3.79
N TYR A 315 10.56 2.98 3.31
CA TYR A 315 9.70 3.81 4.16
C TYR A 315 8.81 2.96 5.07
N GLY A 316 8.24 1.86 4.56
CA GLY A 316 7.39 0.97 5.35
C GLY A 316 8.13 0.37 6.54
N ALA A 317 9.34 -0.15 6.32
CA ALA A 317 10.19 -0.69 7.38
C ALA A 317 10.55 0.40 8.43
N ILE A 318 10.91 1.61 7.97
CA ILE A 318 11.23 2.74 8.87
C ILE A 318 10.01 3.20 9.66
N ALA A 319 8.84 3.31 9.02
CA ALA A 319 7.61 3.72 9.69
C ALA A 319 7.21 2.71 10.77
N VAL A 320 7.40 1.41 10.51
CA VAL A 320 7.18 0.36 11.52
C VAL A 320 8.13 0.53 12.70
N HIS A 321 9.44 0.60 12.43
CA HIS A 321 10.45 0.76 13.46
C HIS A 321 10.23 2.03 14.31
N PHE A 322 9.85 3.15 13.69
CA PHE A 322 9.64 4.40 14.41
C PHE A 322 8.31 4.49 15.15
N PHE A 323 7.22 4.02 14.55
CA PHE A 323 5.88 4.43 14.99
C PHE A 323 4.85 3.30 15.12
N CYS A 324 5.19 2.05 14.80
CA CYS A 324 4.27 0.93 15.03
C CYS A 324 4.30 0.55 16.52
N PRO A 325 3.17 0.57 17.24
CA PRO A 325 3.13 0.05 18.60
C PRO A 325 3.50 -1.44 18.61
N GLU A 326 4.14 -1.88 19.69
CA GLU A 326 4.62 -3.26 19.84
C GLU A 326 3.49 -4.29 19.72
N PHE A 327 2.34 -4.00 20.33
CA PHE A 327 1.13 -4.83 20.28
C PHE A 327 0.39 -4.80 18.93
N ARG A 328 0.81 -3.97 17.96
CA ARG A 328 0.11 -3.82 16.68
C ARG A 328 0.84 -4.56 15.57
N HIS A 329 0.11 -5.40 14.84
CA HIS A 329 0.66 -6.10 13.68
C HIS A 329 1.04 -5.12 12.54
N GLU A 330 2.27 -5.24 12.03
CA GLU A 330 2.89 -4.33 11.06
C GLU A 330 2.05 -4.16 9.78
N HIS A 331 1.44 -5.25 9.30
CA HIS A 331 0.56 -5.22 8.14
C HIS A 331 -0.65 -4.30 8.32
N ARG A 332 -1.31 -4.34 9.50
CA ARG A 332 -2.47 -3.48 9.82
C ARG A 332 -2.06 -2.03 9.98
N PHE A 333 -0.90 -1.81 10.58
CA PHE A 333 -0.31 -0.48 10.73
C PHE A 333 0.02 0.13 9.36
N LEU A 334 0.78 -0.58 8.53
CA LEU A 334 1.26 -0.05 7.26
C LEU A 334 0.14 0.13 6.23
N GLN A 335 -0.87 -0.75 6.19
CA GLN A 335 -1.97 -0.61 5.21
C GLN A 335 -2.78 0.68 5.41
N HIS A 336 -2.88 1.17 6.65
CA HIS A 336 -3.54 2.45 6.98
C HIS A 336 -2.74 3.60 6.38
N TYR A 337 -1.47 3.74 6.77
CA TYR A 337 -0.63 4.85 6.29
C TYR A 337 -0.30 4.77 4.81
N LEU A 338 -0.34 3.60 4.16
CA LEU A 338 -0.23 3.49 2.71
C LEU A 338 -1.53 3.81 1.95
N GLY A 339 -2.64 4.00 2.66
CA GLY A 339 -3.96 4.30 2.09
C GLY A 339 -4.57 3.14 1.31
N HIS A 340 -4.30 1.91 1.74
CA HIS A 340 -4.95 0.72 1.19
C HIS A 340 -6.38 0.59 1.74
N VAL A 341 -6.55 0.85 3.04
CA VAL A 341 -7.83 0.83 3.76
C VAL A 341 -7.98 2.16 4.48
N LEU A 342 -9.06 2.89 4.21
CA LEU A 342 -9.28 4.26 4.73
C LEU A 342 -10.61 4.44 5.47
N SER A 343 -11.55 3.49 5.37
CA SER A 343 -12.95 3.70 5.77
C SER A 343 -13.55 2.63 6.69
N GLU A 344 -12.78 1.65 7.16
CA GLU A 344 -13.36 0.52 7.90
C GLU A 344 -12.44 0.06 9.04
N GLN A 345 -12.94 0.14 10.27
CA GLN A 345 -12.29 -0.46 11.45
C GLN A 345 -12.20 -2.00 11.33
N VAL A 346 -13.07 -2.63 10.51
CA VAL A 346 -13.19 -4.09 10.32
C VAL A 346 -12.80 -4.53 8.89
N ALA A 347 -12.07 -3.72 8.12
CA ALA A 347 -11.69 -4.10 6.76
C ALA A 347 -10.71 -5.30 6.76
N PRO A 348 -10.81 -6.22 5.78
CA PRO A 348 -9.83 -7.29 5.62
C PRO A 348 -8.45 -6.74 5.27
N ASN A 349 -7.42 -7.56 5.50
CA ASN A 349 -6.06 -7.21 5.11
C ASN A 349 -5.94 -6.98 3.62
N SER A 350 -5.40 -5.82 3.22
CA SER A 350 -5.21 -5.54 1.81
C SER A 350 -4.16 -6.47 1.20
N PRO A 351 -4.47 -7.21 0.12
CA PRO A 351 -3.50 -8.05 -0.58
C PRO A 351 -2.39 -7.24 -1.26
N ALA A 352 -2.49 -5.90 -1.27
CA ALA A 352 -1.46 -5.02 -1.83
C ALA A 352 -0.33 -4.71 -0.84
N THR A 353 -0.57 -4.80 0.47
CA THR A 353 0.43 -4.45 1.50
C THR A 353 1.63 -5.41 1.53
N PRO A 354 1.49 -6.73 1.33
CA PRO A 354 2.63 -7.66 1.29
C PRO A 354 3.73 -7.28 0.30
N HIS A 355 3.41 -6.56 -0.77
CA HIS A 355 4.37 -6.11 -1.77
C HIS A 355 5.33 -5.00 -1.31
N TYR A 356 5.24 -4.55 -0.05
CA TYR A 356 6.11 -3.54 0.54
C TYR A 356 7.05 -4.09 1.63
N PHE A 357 6.88 -5.35 2.05
CA PHE A 357 7.75 -6.01 3.04
C PHE A 357 8.90 -6.76 2.35
N HIS A 358 9.85 -6.03 1.76
CA HIS A 358 11.02 -6.62 1.08
C HIS A 358 12.36 -6.20 1.70
N TYR A 359 12.33 -5.42 2.78
CA TYR A 359 13.52 -4.87 3.43
C TYR A 359 13.41 -5.02 4.95
N TYR A 360 14.56 -5.15 5.59
CA TYR A 360 14.73 -4.97 7.04
C TYR A 360 15.79 -3.91 7.31
N LEU A 361 15.76 -3.33 8.51
CA LEU A 361 16.69 -2.24 8.87
C LEU A 361 17.90 -2.78 9.62
N VAL A 362 19.04 -2.15 9.39
CA VAL A 362 20.27 -2.39 10.16
C VAL A 362 20.85 -1.09 10.72
N ASP A 363 21.57 -1.21 11.84
CA ASP A 363 22.31 -0.12 12.47
C ASP A 363 23.62 0.22 11.71
N THR A 364 24.53 0.95 12.36
CA THR A 364 25.83 1.33 11.76
C THR A 364 26.83 0.17 11.70
N GLU A 365 26.63 -0.84 12.54
CA GLU A 365 27.46 -2.04 12.70
C GLU A 365 26.95 -3.19 11.81
N GLY A 366 25.74 -3.07 11.28
CA GLY A 366 25.07 -4.08 10.44
C GLY A 366 24.12 -5.00 11.19
N ASN A 367 23.88 -4.76 12.49
CA ASN A 367 22.94 -5.56 13.27
C ASN A 367 21.50 -5.17 12.92
N ARG A 368 20.60 -6.15 12.98
CA ARG A 368 19.19 -5.95 12.65
C ARG A 368 18.50 -5.10 13.73
N LEU A 369 17.78 -4.08 13.28
CA LEU A 369 16.89 -3.28 14.12
C LEU A 369 15.48 -3.92 14.13
N GLY A 370 15.16 -4.62 15.23
CA GLY A 370 13.88 -5.34 15.39
C GLY A 370 12.79 -4.55 16.12
N ASP A 371 13.18 -3.56 16.92
CA ASP A 371 12.28 -2.81 17.79
C ASP A 371 11.22 -2.05 16.99
N LYS A 372 10.03 -1.93 17.56
CA LYS A 372 8.89 -1.23 16.97
C LYS A 372 8.54 -0.02 17.82
N GLY A 373 8.15 1.07 17.16
CA GLY A 373 7.61 2.23 17.86
C GLY A 373 8.65 3.02 18.66
N VAL A 374 9.94 2.98 18.29
CA VAL A 374 11.02 3.60 19.08
C VAL A 374 10.88 5.13 19.25
N LYS A 375 10.05 5.78 18.43
CA LYS A 375 9.73 7.21 18.53
C LYS A 375 8.40 7.50 19.23
N LEU A 376 7.60 6.50 19.60
CA LEU A 376 6.28 6.72 20.21
C LEU A 376 6.36 7.35 21.60
N ALA A 377 7.43 7.08 22.37
CA ALA A 377 7.62 7.68 23.69
C ALA A 377 7.79 9.21 23.63
N GLU A 378 8.49 9.71 22.61
CA GLU A 378 8.71 11.15 22.40
C GLU A 378 7.60 11.78 21.55
N PHE A 379 7.03 11.01 20.62
CA PHE A 379 6.04 11.47 19.64
C PHE A 379 4.86 10.49 19.55
N PRO A 380 3.94 10.50 20.54
CA PRO A 380 2.80 9.61 20.55
C PRO A 380 1.82 9.94 19.42
N LEU A 381 1.23 8.90 18.82
CA LEU A 381 0.21 9.06 17.78
C LEU A 381 -1.17 9.19 18.43
N THR A 382 -1.93 10.23 18.03
CA THR A 382 -3.27 10.53 18.57
C THR A 382 -4.31 9.43 18.39
N ASP A 383 -4.08 8.47 17.49
CA ASP A 383 -4.94 7.30 17.30
C ASP A 383 -4.84 6.27 18.44
N GLN A 384 -4.00 6.50 19.46
CA GLN A 384 -3.84 5.62 20.62
C GLN A 384 -4.97 5.77 21.66
N HIS A 385 -5.76 6.84 21.64
CA HIS A 385 -6.75 7.12 22.69
C HIS A 385 -8.01 6.25 22.67
N ASP A 386 -8.28 5.49 21.60
CA ASP A 386 -9.46 4.64 21.52
C ASP A 386 -9.30 3.26 22.22
N TYR A 387 -8.12 2.95 22.80
CA TYR A 387 -7.85 1.63 23.37
C TYR A 387 -7.48 1.61 24.86
N THR A 388 -7.28 2.77 25.51
CA THR A 388 -6.79 2.81 26.91
C THR A 388 -7.87 2.74 27.99
N ASP A 389 -9.16 2.80 27.65
CA ASP A 389 -10.24 2.68 28.66
C ASP A 389 -10.97 1.34 28.53
N LYS A 390 -10.44 0.30 29.19
CA LYS A 390 -11.15 -0.81 29.86
C LYS A 390 -10.17 -1.93 30.27
N VAL A 391 -9.26 -1.63 31.18
CA VAL A 391 -8.74 -2.65 32.09
C VAL A 391 -9.54 -2.50 33.38
N ILE A 392 -10.65 -3.23 33.48
CA ILE A 392 -11.32 -3.43 34.77
C ILE A 392 -10.64 -4.65 35.39
N THR A 393 -9.77 -4.42 36.35
CA THR A 393 -9.27 -5.48 37.24
C THR A 393 -10.34 -5.75 38.29
N PRO A 394 -10.99 -6.92 38.34
CA PRO A 394 -11.86 -7.26 39.45
C PRO A 394 -11.02 -7.81 40.60
N GLU A 395 -11.21 -7.21 41.77
CA GLU A 395 -10.74 -7.69 43.07
C GLU A 395 -11.41 -9.04 43.41
N PRO A 396 -10.71 -10.04 43.96
CA PRO A 396 -11.29 -11.37 44.18
C PRO A 396 -12.12 -11.40 45.47
N GLU A 397 -13.41 -11.74 45.36
CA GLU A 397 -14.23 -12.13 46.51
C GLU A 397 -14.09 -13.65 46.81
N PRO A 398 -14.24 -14.08 48.08
CA PRO A 398 -13.79 -15.39 48.56
C PRO A 398 -14.78 -16.51 48.22
N LEU A 399 -14.22 -17.68 47.87
CA LEU A 399 -14.94 -18.93 47.66
C LEU A 399 -15.73 -19.38 48.91
N ASN A 400 -16.99 -19.75 48.72
CA ASN A 400 -17.73 -20.60 49.65
C ASN A 400 -18.05 -21.93 48.96
N GLN A 401 -17.55 -23.03 49.54
CA GLN A 401 -17.66 -24.39 49.04
C GLN A 401 -18.98 -25.04 49.46
N ALA A 402 -19.67 -25.68 48.52
CA ALA A 402 -20.53 -26.82 48.79
C ALA A 402 -20.52 -27.75 47.57
N GLN A 403 -19.98 -28.96 47.77
CA GLN A 403 -19.86 -30.04 46.77
C GLN A 403 -21.15 -30.86 46.67
N ASP A 404 -21.42 -31.39 45.48
CA ASP A 404 -22.04 -32.71 45.29
C ASP A 404 -21.35 -33.41 44.08
N PRO A 405 -21.18 -34.74 44.08
CA PRO A 405 -20.21 -35.43 43.24
C PRO A 405 -20.76 -35.78 41.85
N GLN A 406 -19.97 -35.50 40.81
CA GLN A 406 -20.14 -36.02 39.45
C GLN A 406 -19.04 -37.06 39.16
N PRO A 407 -19.30 -38.06 38.29
CA PRO A 407 -18.42 -39.21 38.11
C PRO A 407 -17.12 -38.79 37.39
N GLU A 408 -15.99 -39.07 38.03
CA GLU A 408 -14.66 -38.86 37.47
C GLU A 408 -14.50 -39.73 36.21
N THR A 409 -14.33 -39.07 35.06
CA THR A 409 -13.80 -39.72 33.87
C THR A 409 -12.28 -39.61 33.98
N GLU A 410 -11.59 -40.72 34.25
CA GLU A 410 -10.13 -40.75 34.35
C GLU A 410 -9.50 -40.31 33.01
N ILE A 411 -8.92 -39.11 32.98
CA ILE A 411 -8.04 -38.65 31.91
C ILE A 411 -6.65 -39.20 32.22
N PHE A 412 -6.20 -40.17 31.43
CA PHE A 412 -4.86 -40.76 31.51
C PHE A 412 -3.77 -39.69 31.30
N GLU A 413 -2.72 -39.73 32.14
CA GLU A 413 -1.61 -38.76 32.15
C GLU A 413 -0.83 -38.74 30.82
N ALA A 414 -0.61 -37.53 30.30
CA ALA A 414 0.20 -37.29 29.10
C ALA A 414 1.69 -37.16 29.48
N PRO A 415 2.63 -37.90 28.84
CA PRO A 415 4.04 -37.87 29.21
C PRO A 415 4.84 -36.67 28.68
N LEU A 416 4.21 -35.63 28.14
CA LEU A 416 4.88 -34.56 27.38
C LEU A 416 4.77 -33.15 27.98
N LEU A 417 4.55 -33.06 29.29
CA LEU A 417 4.24 -31.82 29.99
C LEU A 417 5.28 -31.46 31.06
N ASP A 418 6.54 -31.91 30.98
CA ASP A 418 7.53 -31.62 32.05
C ASP A 418 8.04 -30.17 32.09
N PHE A 419 7.64 -29.30 31.14
CA PHE A 419 8.19 -27.95 30.96
C PHE A 419 7.25 -26.79 31.34
N ILE A 420 6.05 -27.07 31.88
CA ILE A 420 5.05 -26.04 32.21
C ILE A 420 4.80 -26.06 33.71
N ASP A 421 4.51 -24.88 34.28
CA ASP A 421 4.08 -24.72 35.67
C ASP A 421 2.98 -25.74 36.02
N HIS A 422 3.25 -26.58 37.01
CA HIS A 422 2.35 -27.63 37.51
C HIS A 422 0.99 -27.05 37.91
N GLN A 423 0.94 -25.79 38.36
CA GLN A 423 -0.32 -25.12 38.71
C GLN A 423 -1.17 -24.81 37.46
N LEU A 424 -0.53 -24.41 36.35
CA LEU A 424 -1.21 -24.14 35.09
C LEU A 424 -1.76 -25.43 34.46
N GLN A 425 -1.03 -26.54 34.60
CA GLN A 425 -1.45 -27.85 34.09
C GLN A 425 -2.69 -28.40 34.77
N GLU A 426 -2.72 -28.37 36.10
CA GLU A 426 -3.89 -28.82 36.86
C GLU A 426 -5.12 -27.95 36.56
N SER A 427 -4.92 -26.62 36.47
CA SER A 427 -6.00 -25.71 36.05
C SER A 427 -6.51 -26.04 34.65
N LEU A 428 -5.62 -26.29 33.70
CA LEU A 428 -5.99 -26.62 32.32
C LEU A 428 -6.74 -27.96 32.25
N LYS A 429 -6.30 -28.96 33.01
CA LYS A 429 -6.92 -30.29 33.07
C LYS A 429 -8.36 -30.23 33.57
N ILE A 430 -8.59 -29.50 34.67
CA ILE A 430 -9.93 -29.31 35.24
C ILE A 430 -10.83 -28.58 34.23
N SER A 431 -10.34 -27.48 33.66
CA SER A 431 -11.07 -26.68 32.68
C SER A 431 -11.43 -27.46 31.42
N LEU A 432 -10.48 -28.19 30.84
CA LEU A 432 -10.73 -28.99 29.64
C LEU A 432 -11.75 -30.11 29.91
N SER A 433 -11.65 -30.79 31.05
CA SER A 433 -12.62 -31.82 31.46
C SER A 433 -14.05 -31.26 31.54
N GLN A 434 -14.22 -30.08 32.13
CA GLN A 434 -15.51 -29.38 32.18
C GLN A 434 -16.00 -28.99 30.79
N MET A 435 -15.11 -28.50 29.92
CA MET A 435 -15.49 -28.07 28.58
C MET A 435 -15.87 -29.23 27.65
N PHE A 436 -15.19 -30.38 27.71
CA PHE A 436 -15.55 -31.58 26.94
C PHE A 436 -16.88 -32.20 27.40
N SER A 437 -17.19 -32.04 28.69
CA SER A 437 -18.47 -32.44 29.28
C SER A 437 -19.62 -31.48 28.94
N SER A 438 -19.33 -30.27 28.46
CA SER A 438 -20.33 -29.26 28.13
C SER A 438 -21.31 -29.73 27.05
N GLY A 439 -22.57 -29.31 27.19
CA GLY A 439 -23.60 -29.46 26.16
C GLY A 439 -23.53 -28.37 25.08
N GLY A 440 -22.75 -27.31 25.27
CA GLY A 440 -22.65 -26.20 24.32
C GLY A 440 -21.62 -26.48 23.23
N TYR A 441 -22.05 -26.49 21.96
CA TYR A 441 -21.14 -26.77 20.84
C TYR A 441 -19.97 -25.79 20.73
N THR A 442 -20.15 -24.53 21.10
CA THR A 442 -19.09 -23.50 21.06
C THR A 442 -18.01 -23.72 22.11
N VAL A 443 -18.40 -24.21 23.30
CA VAL A 443 -17.48 -24.62 24.37
C VAL A 443 -16.70 -25.87 23.93
N LEU A 444 -17.40 -26.83 23.30
CA LEU A 444 -16.78 -28.04 22.77
C LEU A 444 -15.81 -27.73 21.62
N VAL A 445 -16.14 -26.78 20.73
CA VAL A 445 -15.22 -26.27 19.70
C VAL A 445 -13.99 -25.65 20.36
N ALA A 446 -14.15 -24.75 21.33
CA ALA A 446 -13.01 -24.12 22.01
C ALA A 446 -12.08 -25.14 22.69
N ALA A 447 -12.65 -26.17 23.34
CA ALA A 447 -11.87 -27.25 23.94
C ALA A 447 -11.08 -28.04 22.89
N LEU A 448 -11.73 -28.42 21.78
CA LEU A 448 -11.10 -29.13 20.68
C LEU A 448 -9.99 -28.30 20.02
N MET A 449 -10.20 -26.99 19.86
CA MET A 449 -9.18 -26.08 19.35
C MET A 449 -7.95 -26.05 20.26
N ALA A 450 -8.14 -25.97 21.58
CA ALA A 450 -7.05 -25.92 22.54
C ALA A 450 -6.19 -27.19 22.54
N VAL A 451 -6.79 -28.36 22.33
CA VAL A 451 -6.06 -29.64 22.38
C VAL A 451 -5.57 -30.15 21.02
N THR A 452 -5.99 -29.54 19.90
CA THR A 452 -5.61 -29.98 18.54
C THR A 452 -4.99 -28.88 17.66
N GLY A 453 -5.09 -27.62 18.06
CA GLY A 453 -4.65 -26.47 17.25
C GLY A 453 -5.41 -26.27 15.93
N ARG A 454 -6.54 -26.97 15.71
CA ARG A 454 -7.31 -26.93 14.45
C ARG A 454 -8.42 -25.89 14.50
N SER A 455 -8.80 -25.34 13.35
CA SER A 455 -9.87 -24.33 13.27
C SER A 455 -11.28 -24.93 13.42
N PRO A 456 -12.32 -24.13 13.76
CA PRO A 456 -13.71 -24.59 13.77
C PRO A 456 -14.14 -25.21 12.44
N GLY A 457 -13.75 -24.63 11.30
CA GLY A 457 -14.01 -25.15 9.97
C GLY A 457 -13.33 -26.50 9.69
N GLU A 458 -12.15 -26.74 10.25
CA GLU A 458 -11.46 -28.03 10.19
C GLU A 458 -12.15 -29.10 11.04
N LEU A 459 -12.52 -28.75 12.27
CA LEU A 459 -13.19 -29.63 13.23
C LEU A 459 -14.60 -30.04 12.76
N ILE A 460 -15.40 -29.08 12.31
CA ILE A 460 -16.82 -29.28 11.95
C ILE A 460 -16.97 -29.87 10.54
N LYS A 461 -16.21 -29.38 9.57
CA LYS A 461 -16.43 -29.71 8.15
C LYS A 461 -15.35 -30.62 7.55
N SER A 462 -14.09 -30.49 7.98
CA SER A 462 -13.00 -30.80 7.05
C SER A 462 -12.00 -31.89 7.49
N GLY A 463 -12.02 -32.44 8.71
CA GLY A 463 -11.07 -33.48 9.13
C GLY A 463 -11.63 -34.92 9.18
N THR A 464 -10.89 -35.93 8.71
CA THR A 464 -10.99 -37.26 9.35
C THR A 464 -9.99 -37.29 10.50
N PHE A 465 -10.46 -37.69 11.67
CA PHE A 465 -9.62 -37.90 12.85
C PHE A 465 -9.65 -39.40 13.12
N GLU A 466 -8.51 -40.06 12.94
CA GLU A 466 -8.32 -41.48 13.22
C GLU A 466 -7.30 -41.61 14.34
N THR A 467 -7.55 -42.47 15.32
CA THR A 467 -6.59 -42.73 16.40
C THR A 467 -5.33 -43.40 15.84
N SER A 468 -4.18 -43.09 16.45
CA SER A 468 -2.91 -43.77 16.17
C SER A 468 -2.61 -44.81 17.25
N ASP A 469 -1.51 -45.55 17.11
CA ASP A 469 -1.02 -46.46 18.15
C ASP A 469 -0.51 -45.70 19.39
N ASP A 470 -0.13 -44.43 19.23
CA ASP A 470 0.21 -43.52 20.32
C ASP A 470 -1.06 -42.82 20.87
N PRO A 471 -1.36 -42.96 22.17
CA PRO A 471 -2.58 -42.43 22.77
C PRO A 471 -2.71 -40.90 22.71
N PHE A 472 -1.64 -40.14 22.45
CA PHE A 472 -1.67 -38.69 22.30
C PHE A 472 -1.44 -38.21 20.87
N THR A 473 -1.61 -39.11 19.91
CA THR A 473 -1.39 -38.82 18.50
C THR A 473 -2.58 -39.31 17.67
N LEU A 474 -3.05 -38.46 16.76
CA LEU A 474 -4.10 -38.80 15.81
C LEU A 474 -3.63 -38.55 14.38
N THR A 475 -4.21 -39.30 13.45
CA THR A 475 -4.08 -39.04 12.03
C THR A 475 -5.19 -38.08 11.61
N PHE A 476 -4.78 -36.88 11.17
CA PHE A 476 -5.66 -35.86 10.64
C PHE A 476 -5.55 -35.83 9.11
N SER A 477 -6.67 -35.80 8.40
CA SER A 477 -6.68 -35.51 6.96
C SER A 477 -7.66 -34.38 6.66
N PRO A 478 -7.19 -33.23 6.13
CA PRO A 478 -8.06 -32.18 5.63
C PRO A 478 -8.79 -32.64 4.36
N THR A 479 -10.06 -32.26 4.23
CA THR A 479 -10.97 -32.74 3.19
C THR A 479 -10.50 -32.31 1.81
N GLY A 480 -10.48 -33.26 0.87
CA GLY A 480 -10.17 -33.00 -0.54
C GLY A 480 -8.67 -32.97 -0.89
N LEU A 481 -7.77 -33.13 0.09
CA LEU A 481 -6.32 -33.16 -0.16
C LEU A 481 -5.70 -34.56 -0.07
N GLY A 482 -6.36 -35.54 0.56
CA GLY A 482 -5.89 -36.93 0.67
C GLY A 482 -4.60 -37.13 1.47
N ALA A 483 -3.95 -36.03 1.91
CA ALA A 483 -2.75 -36.05 2.72
C ALA A 483 -3.14 -36.31 4.18
N LYS A 484 -2.67 -37.44 4.72
CA LYS A 484 -2.74 -37.76 6.15
C LYS A 484 -1.53 -37.15 6.85
N SER A 485 -1.77 -36.33 7.87
CA SER A 485 -0.74 -35.77 8.74
C SER A 485 -0.93 -36.28 10.16
N THR A 486 0.18 -36.60 10.82
CA THR A 486 0.20 -36.91 12.24
C THR A 486 -0.03 -35.62 13.04
N LEU A 487 -0.92 -35.67 14.03
CA LEU A 487 -1.26 -34.55 14.90
C LEU A 487 -1.11 -34.99 16.36
N LYS A 488 -0.30 -34.29 17.13
CA LYS A 488 -0.20 -34.50 18.58
C LYS A 488 -1.34 -33.79 19.30
N THR A 489 -1.87 -34.38 20.36
CA THR A 489 -2.96 -33.82 21.16
C THR A 489 -2.58 -33.71 22.62
N LEU A 490 -3.12 -32.70 23.30
CA LEU A 490 -2.86 -32.48 24.73
C LEU A 490 -3.63 -33.45 25.65
N ILE A 491 -4.56 -34.20 25.08
CA ILE A 491 -5.37 -35.23 25.76
C ILE A 491 -5.40 -36.49 24.89
N SER A 492 -5.94 -37.59 25.43
CA SER A 492 -6.08 -38.84 24.68
C SER A 492 -6.81 -38.64 23.34
N ALA A 493 -6.24 -39.22 22.28
CA ALA A 493 -6.77 -39.19 20.92
C ALA A 493 -8.20 -39.75 20.85
N ASP A 494 -8.54 -40.75 21.67
CA ASP A 494 -9.90 -41.31 21.76
C ASP A 494 -10.92 -40.24 22.19
N VAL A 495 -10.58 -39.45 23.20
CA VAL A 495 -11.44 -38.37 23.72
C VAL A 495 -11.62 -37.28 22.67
N VAL A 496 -10.57 -36.95 21.91
CA VAL A 496 -10.64 -35.99 20.81
C VAL A 496 -11.57 -36.50 19.71
N VAL A 497 -11.43 -37.75 19.29
CA VAL A 497 -12.26 -38.35 18.23
C VAL A 497 -13.73 -38.42 18.66
N GLU A 498 -14.01 -38.86 19.88
CA GLU A 498 -15.37 -38.88 20.44
C GLU A 498 -15.98 -37.48 20.51
N SER A 499 -15.21 -36.50 20.97
CA SER A 499 -15.64 -35.11 21.10
C SER A 499 -15.89 -34.45 19.74
N VAL A 500 -15.07 -34.73 18.73
CA VAL A 500 -15.31 -34.29 17.35
C VAL A 500 -16.59 -34.92 16.79
N GLN A 501 -16.86 -36.19 17.10
CA GLN A 501 -18.10 -36.86 16.69
C GLN A 501 -19.33 -36.25 17.38
N LYS A 502 -19.26 -36.01 18.70
CA LYS A 502 -20.29 -35.32 19.50
C LYS A 502 -20.56 -33.92 18.93
N LEU A 503 -19.51 -33.16 18.61
CA LEU A 503 -19.62 -31.85 17.97
C LEU A 503 -20.35 -31.94 16.63
N ARG A 504 -20.00 -32.89 15.77
CA ARG A 504 -20.62 -33.05 14.44
C ARG A 504 -22.08 -33.48 14.48
N GLN A 505 -22.51 -34.10 15.58
CA GLN A 505 -23.88 -34.53 15.79
C GLN A 505 -24.74 -33.43 16.44
N HIS A 506 -24.14 -32.40 17.05
CA HIS A 506 -24.86 -31.31 17.70
C HIS A 506 -25.75 -30.53 16.71
N PRO A 507 -27.04 -30.25 17.03
CA PRO A 507 -27.97 -29.58 16.12
C PRO A 507 -27.42 -28.29 15.49
N ASP A 508 -26.91 -27.39 16.33
CA ASP A 508 -26.35 -26.10 15.86
C ASP A 508 -25.11 -26.25 14.97
N ALA A 509 -24.33 -27.33 15.14
CA ALA A 509 -23.17 -27.60 14.31
C ALA A 509 -23.56 -28.24 12.96
N GLN A 510 -24.70 -28.95 12.89
CA GLN A 510 -25.18 -29.56 11.65
C GLN A 510 -25.52 -28.50 10.59
N ASP A 511 -26.14 -27.39 11.01
CA ASP A 511 -26.44 -26.27 10.11
C ASP A 511 -25.16 -25.63 9.53
N LEU A 512 -24.09 -25.59 10.33
CA LEU A 512 -22.79 -25.07 9.93
C LEU A 512 -22.07 -25.96 8.91
N ARG A 513 -22.35 -27.27 8.85
CA ARG A 513 -21.68 -28.19 7.90
C ARG A 513 -21.94 -27.85 6.43
N TYR A 514 -23.07 -27.21 6.14
CA TYR A 514 -23.41 -26.75 4.79
C TYR A 514 -22.69 -25.45 4.40
N GLN A 515 -22.07 -24.75 5.35
CA GLN A 515 -21.38 -23.47 5.14
C GLN A 515 -19.92 -23.65 4.74
N THR A 516 -19.29 -22.62 4.17
CA THR A 516 -17.84 -22.68 3.82
C THR A 516 -16.96 -22.69 5.08
N PRO A 517 -15.76 -23.32 5.09
CA PRO A 517 -14.88 -23.31 6.27
C PRO A 517 -14.64 -21.91 6.84
N SER A 518 -14.36 -20.92 5.98
CA SER A 518 -14.17 -19.53 6.42
C SER A 518 -15.41 -18.89 7.03
N TYR A 519 -16.62 -19.28 6.60
CA TYR A 519 -17.84 -18.84 7.26
C TYR A 519 -17.96 -19.45 8.66
N ILE A 520 -17.68 -20.75 8.80
CA ILE A 520 -17.72 -21.47 10.08
C ILE A 520 -16.72 -20.83 11.06
N ASP A 521 -15.49 -20.58 10.61
CA ASP A 521 -14.46 -19.94 11.43
C ASP A 521 -14.92 -18.56 11.94
N ASN A 522 -15.39 -17.68 11.04
CA ASN A 522 -15.87 -16.35 11.41
C ASN A 522 -17.12 -16.40 12.31
N HIS A 523 -18.03 -17.34 12.06
CA HIS A 523 -19.25 -17.50 12.84
C HIS A 523 -18.95 -17.97 14.27
N CYS A 524 -18.04 -18.94 14.43
CA CYS A 524 -17.68 -19.50 15.72
C CYS A 524 -16.74 -18.59 16.52
N GLN A 525 -15.94 -17.73 15.87
CA GLN A 525 -14.90 -16.91 16.50
C GLN A 525 -15.35 -16.12 17.75
N PRO A 526 -16.43 -15.33 17.75
CA PRO A 526 -16.83 -14.58 18.94
C PRO A 526 -17.21 -15.50 20.12
N TYR A 527 -17.86 -16.63 19.84
CA TYR A 527 -18.30 -17.57 20.86
C TYR A 527 -17.14 -18.40 21.41
N VAL A 528 -16.22 -18.81 20.54
CA VAL A 528 -14.98 -19.51 20.93
C VAL A 528 -14.10 -18.60 21.77
N THR A 529 -13.91 -17.34 21.37
CA THR A 529 -13.13 -16.36 22.14
C THR A 529 -13.74 -16.16 23.53
N GLN A 530 -15.07 -16.08 23.62
CA GLN A 530 -15.74 -15.99 24.91
C GLN A 530 -15.57 -17.26 25.74
N ALA A 531 -15.71 -18.45 25.14
CA ALA A 531 -15.53 -19.72 25.83
C ALA A 531 -14.10 -19.91 26.35
N ILE A 532 -13.09 -19.50 25.57
CA ILE A 532 -11.68 -19.51 25.98
C ILE A 532 -11.49 -18.63 27.22
N ARG A 533 -11.95 -17.36 27.18
CA ARG A 533 -11.84 -16.44 28.33
C ARG A 533 -12.58 -16.91 29.58
N THR A 534 -13.71 -17.58 29.39
CA THR A 534 -14.54 -18.04 30.51
C THR A 534 -13.96 -19.30 31.16
N HIS A 535 -13.40 -20.22 30.37
CA HIS A 535 -13.09 -21.57 30.85
C HIS A 535 -11.61 -21.88 30.90
N LEU A 536 -10.77 -21.25 30.07
CA LEU A 536 -9.33 -21.51 30.01
C LEU A 536 -8.53 -20.34 30.60
N PRO A 537 -7.30 -20.58 31.10
CA PRO A 537 -6.43 -19.55 31.66
C PRO A 537 -5.74 -18.71 30.56
N PHE A 538 -6.45 -18.39 29.48
CA PHE A 538 -5.93 -17.62 28.34
C PHE A 538 -6.83 -16.43 28.02
N ASN A 539 -6.21 -15.32 27.61
CA ASN A 539 -6.92 -14.07 27.32
C ASN A 539 -7.61 -14.09 25.95
N ASP A 540 -7.07 -14.85 25.01
CA ASP A 540 -7.60 -14.97 23.65
C ASP A 540 -7.17 -16.28 22.95
N LEU A 541 -7.61 -16.40 21.71
CA LEU A 541 -7.36 -17.58 20.88
C LEU A 541 -5.90 -17.70 20.44
N ASP A 542 -5.17 -16.59 20.30
CA ASP A 542 -3.79 -16.62 19.83
C ASP A 542 -2.89 -17.21 20.93
N GLU A 543 -3.12 -16.85 22.20
CA GLU A 543 -2.44 -17.46 23.35
C GLU A 543 -2.67 -18.98 23.44
N VAL A 544 -3.89 -19.45 23.17
CA VAL A 544 -4.22 -20.89 23.15
C VAL A 544 -3.45 -21.62 22.05
N ILE A 545 -3.38 -21.04 20.85
CA ILE A 545 -2.69 -21.64 19.71
C ILE A 545 -1.17 -21.66 19.95
N ASP A 546 -0.62 -20.58 20.50
CA ASP A 546 0.80 -20.50 20.82
C ASP A 546 1.18 -21.48 21.93
N PHE A 547 0.35 -21.61 22.97
CA PHE A 547 0.52 -22.63 24.01
C PHE A 547 0.50 -24.05 23.43
N TYR A 548 -0.48 -24.36 22.57
CA TYR A 548 -0.57 -25.67 21.90
C TYR A 548 0.68 -25.97 21.08
N ARG A 549 1.18 -25.00 20.30
CA ARG A 549 2.39 -25.16 19.47
C ARG A 549 3.64 -25.39 20.32
N GLN A 550 3.80 -24.62 21.39
CA GLN A 550 4.93 -24.76 22.31
C GLN A 550 4.93 -26.14 22.99
N THR A 551 3.75 -26.61 23.39
CA THR A 551 3.60 -27.87 24.14
C THR A 551 3.76 -29.10 23.25
N THR A 552 3.18 -29.08 22.06
CA THR A 552 3.24 -30.25 21.16
C THR A 552 4.50 -30.29 20.31
N GLY A 553 5.23 -29.17 20.23
CA GLY A 553 6.35 -29.00 19.31
C GLY A 553 5.93 -29.19 17.85
N ASP A 554 4.64 -28.96 17.53
CA ASP A 554 4.06 -29.23 16.20
C ASP A 554 4.63 -28.27 15.15
N TYR A 555 5.81 -28.66 14.69
CA TYR A 555 6.43 -28.26 13.45
C TYR A 555 5.82 -29.17 12.37
N THR A 556 4.97 -28.62 11.52
CA THR A 556 4.53 -29.31 10.31
C THR A 556 5.71 -29.39 9.32
N VAL A 557 6.65 -30.31 9.58
CA VAL A 557 7.75 -30.62 8.66
C VAL A 557 7.29 -31.70 7.68
N THR A 558 7.23 -31.33 6.42
CA THR A 558 7.42 -32.27 5.32
C THR A 558 8.82 -32.88 5.42
N ASN A 559 8.90 -34.18 5.71
CA ASN A 559 10.10 -35.03 5.72
C ASN A 559 11.26 -34.54 4.84
N GLU A 560 12.37 -34.12 5.46
CA GLU A 560 13.74 -34.47 5.05
C GLU A 560 14.61 -34.55 6.32
N SER A 561 15.50 -35.55 6.34
CA SER A 561 16.30 -36.07 7.46
C SER A 561 17.04 -35.05 8.33
N GLU A 562 17.00 -35.28 9.65
CA GLU A 562 17.80 -34.60 10.67
C GLU A 562 19.32 -34.67 10.38
N GLN A 563 19.90 -33.51 10.05
CA GLN A 563 21.32 -33.21 10.26
C GLN A 563 21.41 -32.07 11.28
N SER A 564 22.35 -32.20 12.21
CA SER A 564 22.65 -31.23 13.28
C SER A 564 22.58 -29.78 12.78
N LEU A 565 21.71 -28.96 13.41
CA LEU A 565 21.45 -27.55 13.07
C LEU A 565 22.58 -26.59 13.48
N ILE A 566 23.66 -27.08 14.07
CA ILE A 566 24.82 -26.28 14.44
C ILE A 566 26.00 -26.78 13.61
N SER A 567 26.62 -25.88 12.85
CA SER A 567 27.81 -26.23 12.09
C SER A 567 28.95 -26.61 13.04
N ASP A 568 29.85 -27.51 12.62
CA ASP A 568 31.00 -27.91 13.43
C ASP A 568 31.87 -26.70 13.85
N GLU A 569 31.88 -25.64 13.03
CA GLU A 569 32.56 -24.37 13.30
C GLU A 569 31.90 -23.60 14.47
N ASP A 570 30.56 -23.62 14.53
CA ASP A 570 29.79 -22.95 15.57
C ASP A 570 29.81 -23.72 16.90
N GLN A 571 29.84 -25.07 16.85
CA GLN A 571 30.11 -25.88 18.04
C GLN A 571 31.48 -25.58 18.63
N LYS A 572 32.51 -25.46 17.78
CA LYS A 572 33.85 -25.12 18.22
C LYS A 572 33.91 -23.73 18.86
N ARG A 573 33.26 -22.73 18.25
CA ARG A 573 33.15 -21.38 18.82
C ARG A 573 32.42 -21.37 20.16
N LEU A 574 31.33 -22.14 20.27
CA LEU A 574 30.58 -22.22 21.52
C LEU A 574 31.42 -22.82 22.64
N ILE A 575 32.21 -23.86 22.36
CA ILE A 575 33.16 -24.44 23.32
C ILE A 575 34.25 -23.44 23.71
N GLU A 576 34.80 -22.68 22.75
CA GLU A 576 35.79 -21.63 23.02
C GLU A 576 35.22 -20.51 23.92
N ILE A 577 33.96 -20.10 23.72
CA ILE A 577 33.28 -19.10 24.57
C ILE A 577 33.02 -19.69 25.96
N GLY A 578 32.58 -20.95 26.05
CA GLY A 578 32.41 -21.64 27.32
C GLY A 578 33.68 -21.66 28.16
N GLN A 579 34.81 -22.04 27.54
CA GLN A 579 36.12 -22.04 28.21
C GLN A 579 36.56 -20.65 28.69
N GLN A 580 36.26 -19.58 27.95
CA GLN A 580 36.57 -18.21 28.37
C GLN A 580 35.74 -17.74 29.56
N LEU A 581 34.54 -18.29 29.72
CA LEU A 581 33.60 -17.96 30.81
C LEU A 581 33.62 -18.99 31.95
N ASN A 582 34.56 -19.96 31.94
CA ASN A 582 34.62 -21.08 32.89
C ASN A 582 33.33 -21.92 32.93
N LEU A 583 32.68 -22.09 31.78
CA LEU A 583 31.52 -22.96 31.58
C LEU A 583 31.99 -24.23 30.86
N ASP A 584 32.05 -25.34 31.58
CA ASP A 584 32.48 -26.65 31.06
C ASP A 584 31.27 -27.57 30.79
N GLY A 585 31.28 -28.30 29.68
CA GLY A 585 30.25 -29.29 29.35
C GLY A 585 30.05 -29.51 27.85
N GLU A 586 29.04 -30.29 27.49
CA GLU A 586 28.58 -30.43 26.11
C GLU A 586 28.02 -29.09 25.58
N PRO A 587 27.98 -28.84 24.25
CA PRO A 587 27.54 -27.57 23.66
C PRO A 587 26.21 -27.03 24.21
N SER A 588 25.25 -27.91 24.51
CA SER A 588 23.97 -27.54 25.11
C SER A 588 24.10 -27.03 26.55
N GLN A 589 25.02 -27.58 27.33
CA GLN A 589 25.30 -27.19 28.72
C GLN A 589 26.04 -25.85 28.78
N ILE A 590 27.00 -25.64 27.87
CA ILE A 590 27.70 -24.36 27.73
C ILE A 590 26.72 -23.25 27.35
N LEU A 591 25.80 -23.53 26.41
CA LEU A 591 24.77 -22.57 26.00
C LEU A 591 23.85 -22.20 27.17
N HIS A 592 23.46 -23.17 27.98
CA HIS A 592 22.62 -22.94 29.15
C HIS A 592 23.33 -22.08 30.20
N GLY A 593 24.59 -22.39 30.53
CA GLY A 593 25.39 -21.59 31.46
C GLY A 593 25.64 -20.15 30.97
N LEU A 594 25.74 -19.95 29.66
CA LEU A 594 25.87 -18.61 29.04
C LEU A 594 24.62 -17.76 29.28
N ILE A 595 23.43 -18.36 29.19
CA ILE A 595 22.15 -17.68 29.40
C ILE A 595 22.02 -17.24 30.87
N GLU A 596 22.35 -18.13 31.82
CA GLU A 596 22.34 -17.81 33.25
C GLU A 596 23.33 -16.70 33.61
N TRP A 597 24.55 -16.74 33.03
CA TRP A 597 25.57 -15.72 33.26
C TRP A 597 25.11 -14.33 32.78
N VAL A 598 24.44 -14.24 31.62
CA VAL A 598 23.91 -12.98 31.08
C VAL A 598 22.78 -12.42 31.94
N GLN A 599 21.88 -13.27 32.44
CA GLN A 599 20.79 -12.84 33.33
C GLN A 599 21.31 -12.20 34.62
N GLN A 600 22.37 -12.76 35.22
CA GLN A 600 23.01 -12.20 36.42
C GLN A 600 23.60 -10.79 36.21
N GLN A 601 24.09 -10.47 35.00
CA GLN A 601 24.63 -9.15 34.69
C GLN A 601 23.53 -8.08 34.50
N LEU A 602 22.34 -8.50 34.06
CA LEU A 602 21.20 -7.61 33.87
C LEU A 602 20.55 -7.20 35.19
N GLU A 603 20.47 -8.12 36.15
CA GLU A 603 19.87 -7.86 37.47
C GLU A 603 20.69 -6.89 38.32
N THR A 604 22.03 -6.90 38.17
CA THR A 604 22.92 -5.99 38.90
C THR A 604 22.87 -4.54 38.39
N SER A 605 22.23 -4.29 37.25
CA SER A 605 22.20 -2.98 36.59
C SER A 605 20.96 -2.12 36.94
N SER A 606 19.94 -2.68 37.59
CA SER A 606 18.59 -2.07 37.66
C SER A 606 18.26 -1.25 38.94
N SER A 607 19.24 -0.92 39.79
CA SER A 607 18.98 -0.12 41.01
C SER A 607 19.64 1.26 41.00
N LYS A 608 18.95 2.25 40.41
CA LYS A 608 18.95 3.68 40.80
C LYS A 608 18.20 4.51 39.75
N THR A 609 17.15 5.25 40.14
CA THR A 609 17.02 6.74 40.02
C THR A 609 15.58 7.16 40.37
N GLU A 610 15.43 8.23 41.16
CA GLU A 610 14.17 8.88 41.60
C GLU A 610 13.80 10.14 40.75
N PRO A 611 12.55 10.67 40.86
CA PRO A 611 11.90 11.49 39.82
C PRO A 611 11.86 13.02 40.12
N PHE A 612 11.50 13.83 39.10
CA PHE A 612 11.19 15.27 39.27
C PHE A 612 10.00 15.74 38.42
N GLU A 613 9.32 16.75 38.98
CA GLU A 613 7.95 17.23 38.75
C GLU A 613 7.71 18.24 37.60
N THR A 614 6.44 18.60 37.47
CA THR A 614 5.57 19.21 36.44
C THR A 614 5.54 20.75 36.31
N GLU A 615 4.71 21.22 35.34
CA GLU A 615 4.02 22.54 35.13
C GLU A 615 4.47 23.27 33.83
N ASP A 616 3.66 23.99 33.03
CA ASP A 616 2.31 24.57 33.16
C ASP A 616 1.73 24.88 31.76
N SER A 617 0.42 25.13 31.66
CA SER A 617 -0.36 25.28 30.42
C SER A 617 -1.08 26.64 30.28
N LYS A 618 -1.26 27.15 29.04
CA LYS A 618 -2.24 28.21 28.69
C LYS A 618 -2.78 28.07 27.25
N PRO A 619 -4.01 28.53 26.95
CA PRO A 619 -4.86 27.94 25.92
C PRO A 619 -4.90 28.67 24.56
N GLU A 620 -5.09 27.89 23.50
CA GLU A 620 -5.31 28.28 22.10
C GLU A 620 -6.79 28.62 21.81
N THR A 621 -7.01 29.51 20.84
CA THR A 621 -8.32 29.84 20.25
C THR A 621 -8.42 29.35 18.81
N ASP A 622 -9.64 28.88 18.49
CA ASP A 622 -10.29 28.69 17.18
C ASP A 622 -9.73 27.70 16.14
N LYS A 623 -10.35 26.51 16.11
CA LYS A 623 -10.46 25.64 14.92
C LYS A 623 -11.93 25.41 14.56
N LEU A 624 -12.27 25.71 13.31
CA LEU A 624 -13.59 25.47 12.72
C LEU A 624 -13.72 23.97 12.35
N VAL A 625 -14.30 23.16 13.24
CA VAL A 625 -14.64 21.75 12.99
C VAL A 625 -15.98 21.68 12.27
N ARG A 626 -16.06 20.96 11.15
CA ARG A 626 -17.32 20.67 10.46
C ARG A 626 -17.88 19.37 11.05
N PHE A 627 -18.89 19.50 11.90
CA PHE A 627 -19.51 18.40 12.65
C PHE A 627 -20.34 17.48 11.72
N ASP A 628 -20.09 16.17 11.75
CA ASP A 628 -20.82 15.18 10.95
C ASP A 628 -22.05 14.66 11.73
N TRP A 629 -23.23 15.11 11.30
CA TRP A 629 -24.50 14.77 11.93
C TRP A 629 -24.94 13.31 11.72
N ARG A 630 -24.32 12.58 10.79
CA ARG A 630 -24.71 11.19 10.47
C ARG A 630 -24.42 10.24 11.62
N LEU A 631 -23.24 10.36 12.24
CA LEU A 631 -22.79 9.48 13.32
C LEU A 631 -23.69 9.55 14.57
N VAL A 632 -24.13 10.76 14.93
CA VAL A 632 -25.06 10.99 16.06
C VAL A 632 -26.45 10.44 15.75
N THR A 633 -26.91 10.57 14.50
CA THR A 633 -28.21 10.03 14.07
C THR A 633 -28.20 8.50 14.07
N GLU A 634 -27.09 7.88 13.66
CA GLU A 634 -26.89 6.43 13.69
C GLU A 634 -26.84 5.88 15.13
N THR A 635 -26.22 6.61 16.05
CA THR A 635 -26.15 6.21 17.48
C THR A 635 -27.53 6.27 18.14
N LEU A 636 -28.31 7.34 17.90
CA LEU A 636 -29.69 7.44 18.39
C LEU A 636 -30.58 6.35 17.77
N HIS A 637 -30.38 6.03 16.49
CA HIS A 637 -31.11 4.95 15.81
C HIS A 637 -30.79 3.58 16.40
N HIS A 638 -29.51 3.29 16.65
CA HIS A 638 -29.07 2.03 17.26
C HIS A 638 -29.64 1.88 18.69
N GLN A 639 -29.58 2.94 19.51
CA GLN A 639 -30.16 2.93 20.86
C GLN A 639 -31.67 2.72 20.84
N ALA A 640 -32.40 3.33 19.89
CA ALA A 640 -33.84 3.10 19.72
C ALA A 640 -34.14 1.64 19.33
N GLN A 641 -33.32 1.02 18.48
CA GLN A 641 -33.43 -0.41 18.14
C GLN A 641 -33.16 -1.30 19.36
N THR A 642 -32.17 -0.97 20.20
CA THR A 642 -31.90 -1.71 21.44
C THR A 642 -33.08 -1.64 22.41
N ILE A 643 -33.69 -0.46 22.59
CA ILE A 643 -34.88 -0.28 23.42
C ILE A 643 -36.05 -1.12 22.88
N ALA A 644 -36.25 -1.15 21.55
CA ALA A 644 -37.29 -1.96 20.93
C ALA A 644 -37.07 -3.47 21.16
N LEU A 645 -35.83 -3.95 21.04
CA LEU A 645 -35.46 -5.34 21.29
C LEU A 645 -35.72 -5.75 22.76
N LEU A 646 -35.28 -4.93 23.72
CA LEU A 646 -35.49 -5.18 25.15
C LEU A 646 -36.98 -5.16 25.51
N THR A 647 -37.74 -4.23 24.93
CA THR A 647 -39.21 -4.16 25.11
C THR A 647 -39.90 -5.42 24.56
N GLN A 648 -39.45 -5.93 23.41
CA GLN A 648 -39.95 -7.17 22.82
C GLN A 648 -39.59 -8.40 23.67
N GLN A 649 -38.40 -8.43 24.27
CA GLN A 649 -37.98 -9.51 25.18
C GLN A 649 -38.82 -9.55 26.46
N LEU A 650 -39.18 -8.38 27.02
CA LEU A 650 -40.13 -8.31 28.14
C LEU A 650 -41.52 -8.81 27.75
N ALA A 651 -42.04 -8.36 26.61
CA ALA A 651 -43.36 -8.80 26.14
C ALA A 651 -43.44 -10.33 25.91
N LYS A 652 -42.36 -10.97 25.48
CA LYS A 652 -42.29 -12.43 25.32
C LYS A 652 -42.25 -13.18 26.66
N ARG A 653 -41.73 -12.56 27.72
CA ARG A 653 -41.70 -13.15 29.07
C ARG A 653 -43.04 -13.02 29.79
N ASP A 654 -43.81 -11.95 29.53
CA ASP A 654 -45.17 -11.77 30.10
C ASP A 654 -46.23 -12.72 29.50
N ILE A 655 -46.04 -13.24 28.28
CA ILE A 655 -47.06 -14.05 27.56
C ILE A 655 -47.04 -15.54 27.94
N ASN A 656 -46.05 -16.01 28.71
CA ASN A 656 -45.90 -17.44 29.01
C ASN A 656 -45.80 -17.76 30.54
N PRO A 657 -46.88 -17.60 31.33
CA PRO A 657 -46.86 -17.93 32.76
C PRO A 657 -47.12 -19.42 33.08
N THR A 658 -47.38 -20.28 32.09
CA THR A 658 -47.97 -21.62 32.33
C THR A 658 -47.09 -22.81 31.92
N GLN A 659 -45.76 -22.65 31.88
CA GLN A 659 -44.86 -23.81 31.83
C GLN A 659 -44.21 -24.04 33.19
N THR A 660 -44.46 -25.25 33.69
CA THR A 660 -44.08 -25.82 34.98
C THR A 660 -42.61 -25.61 35.34
N HIS A 661 -42.34 -24.61 36.17
CA HIS A 661 -41.15 -24.56 37.01
C HIS A 661 -41.53 -24.75 38.49
N PRO A 662 -40.68 -25.40 39.31
CA PRO A 662 -40.96 -25.60 40.74
C PRO A 662 -41.10 -24.25 41.45
N GLN A 663 -42.03 -24.16 42.42
CA GLN A 663 -42.39 -22.95 43.19
C GLN A 663 -41.25 -22.26 43.99
N ALA A 664 -39.99 -22.67 43.81
CA ALA A 664 -38.86 -22.18 44.61
C ALA A 664 -38.10 -20.98 43.98
N ASN A 665 -38.47 -20.48 42.79
CA ASN A 665 -37.67 -19.47 42.09
C ASN A 665 -38.45 -18.27 41.51
N ASN A 666 -39.68 -18.00 41.98
CA ASN A 666 -40.47 -16.85 41.49
C ASN A 666 -39.83 -15.50 41.85
N ASP A 667 -39.15 -15.41 42.99
CA ASP A 667 -38.55 -14.15 43.46
C ASP A 667 -37.37 -13.69 42.57
N ASP A 668 -36.62 -14.62 41.98
CA ASP A 668 -35.50 -14.34 41.08
C ASP A 668 -36.00 -13.86 39.69
N TYR A 669 -37.10 -14.42 39.20
CA TYR A 669 -37.74 -13.95 37.96
C TYR A 669 -38.33 -12.54 38.10
N GLU A 670 -38.97 -12.25 39.24
CA GLU A 670 -39.55 -10.93 39.49
C GLU A 670 -38.46 -9.86 39.64
N ALA A 671 -37.33 -10.21 40.27
CA ALA A 671 -36.15 -9.35 40.36
C ALA A 671 -35.54 -9.04 38.99
N GLN A 672 -35.42 -10.03 38.10
CA GLN A 672 -34.90 -9.83 36.73
C GLN A 672 -35.83 -8.97 35.86
N ILE A 673 -37.15 -9.11 36.02
CA ILE A 673 -38.14 -8.26 35.33
C ILE A 673 -38.01 -6.81 35.83
N GLN A 674 -37.90 -6.59 37.14
CA GLN A 674 -37.71 -5.24 37.70
C GLN A 674 -36.38 -4.62 37.25
N GLN A 675 -35.30 -5.41 37.18
CA GLN A 675 -34.00 -4.95 36.69
C GLN A 675 -34.06 -4.51 35.21
N LEU A 676 -34.69 -5.30 34.34
CA LEU A 676 -34.87 -4.95 32.93
C LEU A 676 -35.76 -3.72 32.75
N GLN A 677 -36.82 -3.58 33.54
CA GLN A 677 -37.68 -2.38 33.53
C GLN A 677 -36.91 -1.13 33.98
N GLY A 678 -36.02 -1.26 34.97
CA GLY A 678 -35.10 -0.20 35.40
C GLY A 678 -34.16 0.25 34.29
N GLN A 679 -33.52 -0.70 33.60
CA GLN A 679 -32.61 -0.41 32.48
C GLN A 679 -33.33 0.29 31.31
N ILE A 680 -34.54 -0.15 30.96
CA ILE A 680 -35.33 0.50 29.90
C ILE A 680 -35.70 1.93 30.29
N THR A 681 -36.05 2.17 31.55
CA THR A 681 -36.39 3.50 32.04
C THR A 681 -35.19 4.44 32.00
N GLN A 682 -34.02 3.95 32.41
CA GLN A 682 -32.77 4.70 32.37
C GLN A 682 -32.34 5.05 30.92
N LEU A 683 -32.41 4.09 30.01
CA LEU A 683 -32.08 4.31 28.60
C LEU A 683 -33.04 5.29 27.91
N LYS A 684 -34.34 5.25 28.25
CA LYS A 684 -35.32 6.23 27.75
C LYS A 684 -34.99 7.65 28.23
N GLN A 685 -34.68 7.83 29.51
CA GLN A 685 -34.29 9.14 30.05
C GLN A 685 -33.01 9.68 29.41
N GLN A 686 -32.03 8.81 29.13
CA GLN A 686 -30.81 9.19 28.42
C GLN A 686 -31.10 9.63 26.98
N ASN A 687 -31.93 8.90 26.24
CA ASN A 687 -32.34 9.28 24.89
C ASN A 687 -33.06 10.64 24.87
N ASP A 688 -33.99 10.88 25.80
CA ASP A 688 -34.70 12.16 25.90
C ASP A 688 -33.75 13.32 26.20
N SER A 689 -32.69 13.08 26.99
CA SER A 689 -31.64 14.06 27.28
C SER A 689 -30.81 14.36 26.03
N TYR A 690 -30.37 13.33 25.30
CA TYR A 690 -29.59 13.49 24.07
C TYR A 690 -30.39 14.17 22.96
N GLU A 691 -31.69 13.88 22.82
CA GLU A 691 -32.54 14.51 21.81
C GLU A 691 -32.72 16.02 22.07
N LYS A 692 -32.84 16.42 23.34
CA LYS A 692 -32.87 17.85 23.74
C LYS A 692 -31.55 18.55 23.43
N GLN A 693 -30.42 17.93 23.79
CA GLN A 693 -29.09 18.47 23.48
C GLN A 693 -28.86 18.59 21.98
N PHE A 694 -29.25 17.56 21.21
CA PHE A 694 -29.14 17.55 19.76
C PHE A 694 -29.95 18.68 19.11
N THR A 695 -31.18 18.90 19.56
CA THR A 695 -32.05 19.97 19.08
C THR A 695 -31.44 21.35 19.37
N GLN A 696 -30.86 21.53 20.56
CA GLN A 696 -30.17 22.76 20.94
C GLN A 696 -28.92 23.03 20.10
N LEU A 697 -28.09 22.01 19.88
CA LEU A 697 -26.87 22.11 19.07
C LEU A 697 -27.18 22.42 17.61
N LYS A 698 -28.23 21.78 17.06
CA LYS A 698 -28.70 22.04 15.69
C LYS A 698 -29.16 23.48 15.50
N LYS A 699 -29.83 24.05 16.51
CA LYS A 699 -30.21 25.47 16.51
C LYS A 699 -28.98 26.39 16.51
N GLN A 700 -27.99 26.12 17.37
CA GLN A 700 -26.76 26.91 17.43
C GLN A 700 -25.97 26.88 16.11
N VAL A 701 -25.84 25.71 15.48
CA VAL A 701 -25.17 25.61 14.18
C VAL A 701 -25.90 26.41 13.11
N HIS A 702 -27.23 26.39 13.10
CA HIS A 702 -28.01 27.22 12.19
C HIS A 702 -27.77 28.72 12.40
N ASP A 703 -27.72 29.16 13.67
CA ASP A 703 -27.44 30.56 14.02
C ASP A 703 -26.03 30.99 13.54
N TYR A 704 -25.02 30.14 13.73
CA TYR A 704 -23.65 30.39 13.26
C TYR A 704 -23.52 30.39 11.73
N GLU A 705 -24.29 29.57 11.02
CA GLU A 705 -24.32 29.59 9.55
C GLU A 705 -24.90 30.92 9.03
N GLN A 706 -25.95 31.43 9.66
CA GLN A 706 -26.52 32.74 9.32
C GLN A 706 -25.53 33.88 9.58
N GLU A 707 -24.81 33.84 10.69
CA GLU A 707 -23.78 34.83 11.03
C GLU A 707 -22.60 34.78 10.05
N ASN A 708 -22.11 33.59 9.71
CA ASN A 708 -21.05 33.42 8.72
C ASN A 708 -21.47 33.94 7.33
N GLN A 709 -22.73 33.76 6.93
CA GLN A 709 -23.24 34.35 5.69
C GLN A 709 -23.26 35.89 5.74
N LYS A 710 -23.62 36.49 6.88
CA LYS A 710 -23.56 37.95 7.08
C LYS A 710 -22.11 38.44 6.99
N LEU A 711 -21.16 37.76 7.65
CA LEU A 711 -19.74 38.10 7.60
C LEU A 711 -19.17 37.99 6.18
N LYS A 712 -19.50 36.93 5.43
CA LYS A 712 -19.10 36.79 4.02
C LYS A 712 -19.60 37.94 3.14
N LYS A 713 -20.85 38.38 3.34
CA LYS A 713 -21.40 39.56 2.63
C LYS A 713 -20.64 40.84 3.00
N THR A 714 -20.29 41.01 4.26
CA THR A 714 -19.50 42.16 4.74
C THR A 714 -18.08 42.15 4.18
N VAL A 715 -17.38 41.02 4.19
CA VAL A 715 -16.04 40.86 3.60
C VAL A 715 -16.07 41.19 2.11
N LYS A 716 -17.06 40.68 1.37
CA LYS A 716 -17.23 40.99 -0.06
C LYS A 716 -17.43 42.49 -0.30
N ARG A 717 -18.18 43.19 0.57
CA ARG A 717 -18.32 44.65 0.51
C ARG A 717 -16.99 45.37 0.76
N PHE A 718 -16.20 44.94 1.76
CA PHE A 718 -14.88 45.50 2.03
C PHE A 718 -13.90 45.28 0.88
N GLU A 719 -13.93 44.11 0.23
CA GLU A 719 -13.10 43.84 -0.95
C GLU A 719 -13.49 44.72 -2.15
N THR A 720 -14.79 44.94 -2.37
CA THR A 720 -15.26 45.87 -3.41
C THR A 720 -14.81 47.31 -3.13
N VAL A 721 -14.90 47.76 -1.87
CA VAL A 721 -14.42 49.10 -1.46
C VAL A 721 -12.90 49.20 -1.60
N LYS A 722 -12.16 48.15 -1.24
CA LYS A 722 -10.69 48.08 -1.39
C LYS A 722 -10.26 48.16 -2.85
N LYS A 723 -10.96 47.46 -3.76
CA LYS A 723 -10.71 47.52 -5.20
C LYS A 723 -11.02 48.91 -5.77
N ALA A 724 -12.11 49.55 -5.31
CA ALA A 724 -12.44 50.92 -5.69
C ALA A 724 -11.36 51.92 -5.24
N LEU A 725 -10.81 51.77 -4.04
CA LEU A 725 -9.77 52.66 -3.49
C LEU A 725 -8.41 52.50 -4.20
N LEU A 726 -8.12 51.34 -4.77
CA LEU A 726 -6.84 51.03 -5.43
C LEU A 726 -6.83 51.36 -6.93
N GLY A 727 -7.88 52.02 -7.44
CA GLY A 727 -7.90 52.56 -8.80
C GLY A 727 -8.05 51.51 -9.92
N GLU A 728 -8.44 50.27 -9.59
CA GLU A 728 -8.87 49.30 -10.59
C GLU A 728 -10.25 49.70 -11.12
N GLN A 729 -10.40 49.76 -12.45
CA GLN A 729 -11.69 50.01 -13.09
C GLN A 729 -12.67 48.88 -12.71
N LEU A 730 -13.68 49.25 -11.93
CA LEU A 730 -14.83 48.41 -11.59
C LEU A 730 -15.81 48.37 -12.76
N GLU A 731 -16.12 47.19 -13.26
CA GLU A 731 -17.46 46.91 -13.79
C GLU A 731 -18.34 46.53 -12.60
N LEU A 732 -19.23 47.43 -12.19
CA LEU A 732 -20.26 47.14 -11.20
C LEU A 732 -21.35 46.27 -11.87
N PRO A 733 -21.82 45.20 -11.23
CA PRO A 733 -23.07 44.56 -11.63
C PRO A 733 -24.20 45.56 -11.40
N ILE A 734 -24.82 46.00 -12.50
CA ILE A 734 -26.09 46.72 -12.48
C ILE A 734 -27.16 45.67 -12.16
N ASP A 735 -27.75 45.75 -10.96
CA ASP A 735 -29.07 45.17 -10.73
C ASP A 735 -30.05 45.93 -11.62
N THR A 736 -30.60 45.23 -12.60
CA THR A 736 -31.72 45.70 -13.39
C THR A 736 -32.98 45.65 -12.53
N ASP A 737 -33.35 46.79 -11.96
CA ASP A 737 -34.74 47.20 -11.83
C ASP A 737 -34.81 48.72 -12.07
N GLY A 738 -35.67 49.11 -13.01
CA GLY A 738 -35.64 50.41 -13.68
C GLY A 738 -36.04 51.60 -12.82
N ASN A 739 -35.59 52.80 -13.19
CA ASN A 739 -36.38 53.75 -13.97
C ASN A 739 -35.60 55.05 -14.23
N ASN A 740 -35.71 55.55 -15.46
CA ASN A 740 -35.63 56.94 -15.92
C ASN A 740 -34.34 57.81 -15.83
N SER A 741 -33.99 58.29 -17.04
CA SER A 741 -33.74 59.68 -17.41
C SER A 741 -32.31 60.27 -17.41
N GLN A 742 -31.91 60.56 -18.65
CA GLN A 742 -31.38 61.84 -19.16
C GLN A 742 -29.88 62.19 -19.00
N THR A 743 -29.26 62.39 -20.17
CA THR A 743 -28.29 63.47 -20.54
C THR A 743 -26.93 63.49 -19.83
N SER A 744 -25.77 63.89 -20.39
CA SER A 744 -25.37 64.47 -21.67
C SER A 744 -23.83 64.51 -21.69
N GLN A 745 -23.25 64.38 -22.89
CA GLN A 745 -22.08 65.13 -23.38
C GLN A 745 -20.69 65.07 -22.68
N LYS A 746 -19.71 64.74 -23.55
CA LYS A 746 -18.49 65.53 -23.88
C LYS A 746 -17.13 65.23 -23.19
N THR A 747 -16.19 64.93 -24.10
CA THR A 747 -14.81 65.45 -24.27
C THR A 747 -13.64 64.91 -23.43
N LYS A 748 -12.75 64.21 -24.15
CA LYS A 748 -11.26 64.18 -24.06
C LYS A 748 -10.65 65.58 -23.77
N PRO A 749 -9.47 65.72 -23.12
CA PRO A 749 -8.19 65.53 -23.85
C PRO A 749 -6.92 65.07 -23.08
N LYS A 750 -5.98 64.60 -23.93
CA LYS A 750 -4.50 64.48 -23.88
C LYS A 750 -3.70 65.26 -22.82
N THR A 751 -2.62 64.62 -22.31
CA THR A 751 -1.20 65.09 -22.31
C THR A 751 -0.27 63.97 -21.79
N THR A 752 0.53 63.29 -22.62
CA THR A 752 2.01 63.43 -22.81
C THR A 752 2.89 63.68 -21.59
N ALA A 753 3.78 62.73 -21.27
CA ALA A 753 5.23 62.98 -21.07
C ALA A 753 6.03 61.65 -21.07
N LYS A 754 7.13 61.65 -21.85
CA LYS A 754 8.16 60.61 -21.94
C LYS A 754 9.14 60.71 -20.77
N THR A 755 9.65 59.57 -20.30
CA THR A 755 11.11 59.44 -20.02
C THR A 755 11.57 57.99 -20.12
N SER A 756 12.50 57.76 -21.04
CA SER A 756 13.16 56.49 -21.34
C SER A 756 14.34 56.21 -20.40
N ARG A 757 14.49 54.96 -19.94
CA ARG A 757 15.77 54.41 -19.46
C ARG A 757 16.06 53.10 -20.19
N LYS A 758 17.03 53.15 -21.11
CA LYS A 758 17.58 52.00 -21.86
C LYS A 758 18.31 51.06 -20.89
N LYS A 759 17.92 49.78 -20.85
CA LYS A 759 18.82 48.67 -20.50
C LYS A 759 19.14 47.91 -21.79
N THR A 760 20.42 47.85 -22.10
CA THR A 760 21.03 47.18 -23.26
C THR A 760 20.76 45.68 -23.22
N ARG A 761 19.95 45.20 -24.18
CA ARG A 761 19.67 43.79 -24.42
C ARG A 761 20.75 43.24 -25.36
N LYS A 762 21.51 42.23 -24.94
CA LYS A 762 22.46 41.50 -25.80
C LYS A 762 21.73 40.99 -27.05
N THR A 763 22.27 41.32 -28.20
CA THR A 763 21.79 40.94 -29.53
C THR A 763 21.86 39.42 -29.71
N ARG A 764 20.81 38.84 -30.30
CA ARG A 764 20.79 37.44 -30.74
C ARG A 764 21.85 37.26 -31.84
N GLY A 765 22.73 36.26 -31.68
CA GLY A 765 23.75 35.91 -32.64
C GLY A 765 23.19 35.59 -34.03
N HIS A 766 24.02 35.80 -35.04
CA HIS A 766 23.75 35.57 -36.47
C HIS A 766 23.37 34.10 -36.72
N LYS A 767 22.37 33.84 -37.57
CA LYS A 767 22.05 32.47 -38.03
C LYS A 767 23.29 31.90 -38.74
N GLY A 768 23.87 30.82 -38.22
CA GLY A 768 25.12 30.22 -38.74
C GLY A 768 26.18 29.98 -37.66
N ALA A 769 26.22 30.82 -36.62
CA ALA A 769 27.29 30.81 -35.60
C ALA A 769 27.47 29.47 -34.85
N ALA A 770 26.40 28.67 -34.73
CA ALA A 770 26.48 27.35 -34.10
C ALA A 770 27.13 26.28 -34.99
N LYS A 771 26.97 26.38 -36.31
CA LYS A 771 27.60 25.48 -37.29
C LYS A 771 29.07 25.84 -37.47
N ASP A 772 29.39 27.13 -37.59
CA ASP A 772 30.78 27.60 -37.67
C ASP A 772 31.57 27.18 -36.42
N LYS A 773 30.94 27.28 -35.24
CA LYS A 773 31.52 26.80 -33.99
C LYS A 773 31.74 25.29 -34.01
N ALA A 774 30.82 24.51 -34.56
CA ALA A 774 30.96 23.05 -34.67
C ALA A 774 32.10 22.65 -35.61
N GLN A 775 32.28 23.38 -36.72
CA GLN A 775 33.40 23.18 -37.63
C GLN A 775 34.74 23.46 -36.95
N LYS A 776 34.88 24.59 -36.25
CA LYS A 776 36.10 24.91 -35.50
C LYS A 776 36.42 23.85 -34.43
N VAL A 777 35.39 23.27 -33.79
CA VAL A 777 35.59 22.13 -32.86
C VAL A 777 36.09 20.90 -33.60
N LEU A 778 35.53 20.56 -34.76
CA LEU A 778 35.98 19.42 -35.58
C LEU A 778 37.44 19.57 -35.99
N ASP A 779 37.84 20.76 -36.45
CA ASP A 779 39.22 21.05 -36.86
C ASP A 779 40.19 20.96 -35.67
N ALA A 780 39.82 21.55 -34.54
CA ALA A 780 40.64 21.53 -33.32
C ALA A 780 40.78 20.13 -32.71
N VAL A 781 39.71 19.33 -32.73
CA VAL A 781 39.78 17.92 -32.28
C VAL A 781 40.59 17.07 -33.25
N THR A 782 40.53 17.36 -34.55
CA THR A 782 41.39 16.72 -35.55
C THR A 782 42.86 16.99 -35.27
N GLN A 783 43.21 18.25 -35.00
CA GLN A 783 44.57 18.63 -34.62
C GLN A 783 45.00 17.99 -33.29
N TRP A 784 44.12 17.95 -32.30
CA TRP A 784 44.38 17.29 -31.01
C TRP A 784 44.71 15.80 -31.21
N ASN A 785 43.89 15.07 -31.97
CA ASN A 785 44.08 13.64 -32.19
C ASN A 785 45.38 13.32 -32.95
N GLN A 786 45.86 14.24 -33.80
CA GLN A 786 47.16 14.11 -34.46
C GLN A 786 48.32 14.31 -33.48
N GLN A 787 48.18 15.24 -32.53
CA GLN A 787 49.20 15.54 -31.52
C GLN A 787 49.23 14.53 -30.36
N HIS A 788 48.10 13.89 -30.07
CA HIS A 788 47.90 13.00 -28.92
C HIS A 788 47.30 11.65 -29.37
N PRO A 789 48.09 10.80 -30.05
CA PRO A 789 47.61 9.52 -30.59
C PRO A 789 47.15 8.52 -29.51
N ASP A 790 47.57 8.71 -28.26
CA ASP A 790 47.19 7.94 -27.08
C ASP A 790 45.93 8.49 -26.36
N GLN A 791 45.52 9.72 -26.65
CA GLN A 791 44.40 10.40 -25.99
C GLN A 791 43.41 11.00 -26.98
N THR A 792 43.00 10.19 -27.96
CA THR A 792 42.11 10.63 -29.04
C THR A 792 40.67 10.83 -28.57
N TRP A 793 39.95 11.73 -29.23
CA TRP A 793 38.54 12.04 -28.99
C TRP A 793 37.71 11.79 -30.24
N ALA A 794 36.51 11.25 -30.05
CA ALA A 794 35.54 11.06 -31.12
C ALA A 794 34.58 12.25 -31.18
N ILE A 795 34.42 12.87 -32.35
CA ILE A 795 33.33 13.84 -32.56
C ILE A 795 31.99 13.11 -32.56
N ASN A 796 31.12 13.46 -31.61
CA ASN A 796 29.74 12.98 -31.51
C ASN A 796 28.84 14.07 -30.92
N THR A 797 27.52 13.90 -31.04
CA THR A 797 26.53 14.87 -30.54
C THR A 797 26.74 15.23 -29.07
N CYS A 798 27.11 14.26 -28.22
CA CYS A 798 27.31 14.46 -26.79
C CYS A 798 28.51 15.37 -26.49
N LEU A 799 29.62 15.21 -27.24
CA LEU A 799 30.81 16.04 -27.10
C LEU A 799 30.51 17.49 -27.51
N LEU A 800 29.86 17.69 -28.66
CA LEU A 800 29.50 19.02 -29.15
C LEU A 800 28.53 19.74 -28.21
N GLU A 801 27.52 19.03 -27.68
CA GLU A 801 26.52 19.58 -26.76
C GLU A 801 27.11 19.86 -25.37
N THR A 802 27.71 18.84 -24.74
CA THR A 802 28.09 18.87 -23.32
C THR A 802 29.42 19.60 -23.09
N SER A 803 30.37 19.44 -24.01
CA SER A 803 31.71 20.00 -23.82
C SER A 803 31.86 21.40 -24.40
N PHE A 804 31.21 21.67 -25.54
CA PHE A 804 31.38 22.92 -26.29
C PHE A 804 30.12 23.79 -26.38
N GLY A 805 29.00 23.33 -25.78
CA GLY A 805 27.78 24.12 -25.63
C GLY A 805 27.04 24.39 -26.94
N ILE A 806 27.19 23.52 -27.94
CA ILE A 806 26.46 23.62 -29.21
C ILE A 806 25.05 23.09 -29.00
N HIS A 807 24.04 23.83 -29.47
CA HIS A 807 22.65 23.42 -29.33
C HIS A 807 22.42 22.05 -29.99
N ARG A 808 21.79 21.11 -29.28
CA ARG A 808 21.64 19.71 -29.69
C ARG A 808 21.15 19.52 -31.13
N GLN A 809 20.14 20.29 -31.54
CA GLN A 809 19.61 20.20 -32.90
C GLN A 809 20.65 20.60 -33.96
N ALA A 810 21.43 21.65 -33.70
CA ALA A 810 22.51 22.08 -34.60
C ALA A 810 23.66 21.08 -34.62
N ALA A 811 23.97 20.42 -33.49
CA ALA A 811 24.97 19.35 -33.42
C ALA A 811 24.55 18.10 -34.21
N ILE A 812 23.26 17.74 -34.20
CA ILE A 812 22.73 16.63 -35.00
C ILE A 812 22.81 16.96 -36.49
N GLU A 813 22.34 18.15 -36.88
CA GLU A 813 22.38 18.61 -38.28
C GLU A 813 23.83 18.68 -38.80
N PHE A 814 24.76 19.22 -38.01
CA PHE A 814 26.18 19.29 -38.37
C PHE A 814 26.80 17.89 -38.53
N GLN A 815 26.48 16.94 -37.63
CA GLN A 815 27.00 15.58 -37.72
C GLN A 815 26.47 14.83 -38.97
N GLN A 816 25.26 15.12 -39.41
CA GLN A 816 24.71 14.57 -40.65
C GLN A 816 25.37 15.20 -41.89
N GLU A 817 25.62 16.51 -41.87
CA GLU A 817 26.22 17.25 -42.99
C GLU A 817 27.71 16.92 -43.19
N HIS A 818 28.47 16.74 -42.10
CA HIS A 818 29.92 16.45 -42.11
C HIS A 818 30.24 14.99 -41.76
N GLN A 819 29.31 14.06 -42.02
CA GLN A 819 29.45 12.66 -41.64
C GLN A 819 30.74 12.04 -42.21
N SER A 820 31.07 12.31 -43.47
CA SER A 820 32.26 11.76 -44.13
C SER A 820 33.59 12.23 -43.50
N GLU A 821 33.68 13.51 -43.13
CA GLU A 821 34.87 14.06 -42.46
C GLU A 821 35.04 13.48 -41.06
N ILE A 822 33.94 13.31 -40.34
CA ILE A 822 33.91 12.74 -38.99
C ILE A 822 34.32 11.25 -39.03
N GLU A 823 33.82 10.49 -40.00
CA GLU A 823 34.20 9.09 -40.19
C GLU A 823 35.69 8.96 -40.53
N GLN A 824 36.22 9.83 -41.40
CA GLN A 824 37.65 9.85 -41.72
C GLN A 824 38.51 10.16 -40.50
N LEU A 825 38.12 11.13 -39.65
CA LEU A 825 38.78 11.42 -38.39
C LEU A 825 38.79 10.18 -37.47
N HIS A 826 37.64 9.51 -37.34
CA HIS A 826 37.48 8.34 -36.48
C HIS A 826 38.36 7.18 -36.95
N SER A 827 38.41 6.92 -38.25
CA SER A 827 39.30 5.92 -38.85
C SER A 827 40.78 6.24 -38.61
N ASN A 828 41.19 7.50 -38.82
CA ASN A 828 42.58 7.91 -38.62
C ASN A 828 43.03 7.90 -37.15
N SER A 829 42.08 8.01 -36.22
CA SER A 829 42.35 8.13 -34.77
C SER A 829 42.09 6.82 -33.99
N ASN A 830 41.95 5.68 -34.68
CA ASN A 830 41.63 4.36 -34.11
C ASN A 830 40.39 4.36 -33.19
N VAL A 831 39.36 5.14 -33.54
CA VAL A 831 38.11 5.20 -32.79
C VAL A 831 37.23 4.01 -33.21
N SER A 832 37.20 2.95 -32.38
CA SER A 832 36.42 1.74 -32.68
C SER A 832 34.91 1.92 -32.49
N ASN A 833 34.49 2.73 -31.51
CA ASN A 833 33.09 3.04 -31.28
C ASN A 833 32.90 4.50 -30.85
N PRO A 834 32.51 5.39 -31.77
CA PRO A 834 32.38 6.82 -31.51
C PRO A 834 31.42 7.19 -30.37
N ARG A 835 30.44 6.32 -30.04
CA ARG A 835 29.49 6.57 -28.95
C ARG A 835 30.08 6.33 -27.57
N THR A 836 31.01 5.39 -27.43
CA THR A 836 31.60 5.01 -26.14
C THR A 836 33.05 5.48 -25.98
N HIS A 837 33.72 5.89 -27.06
CA HIS A 837 35.14 6.28 -27.06
C HIS A 837 35.48 7.41 -26.08
N ASN A 838 34.52 8.30 -25.82
CA ASN A 838 34.71 9.45 -24.92
C ASN A 838 34.24 9.15 -23.48
N ARG A 839 33.71 7.96 -23.20
CA ARG A 839 33.15 7.63 -21.89
C ARG A 839 34.25 7.52 -20.84
N GLY A 840 34.13 8.27 -19.75
CA GLY A 840 35.10 8.25 -18.64
C GLY A 840 36.35 9.11 -18.86
N LYS A 841 36.50 9.77 -20.01
CA LYS A 841 37.59 10.72 -20.25
C LYS A 841 37.27 12.08 -19.66
N ASP A 842 38.25 12.72 -19.01
CA ASP A 842 38.11 14.09 -18.54
C ASP A 842 38.30 15.09 -19.70
N SER A 843 37.24 15.83 -20.02
CA SER A 843 37.23 16.81 -21.10
C SER A 843 38.00 18.11 -20.79
N GLN A 844 38.51 18.31 -19.58
CA GLN A 844 39.17 19.58 -19.20
C GLN A 844 40.38 19.92 -20.07
N GLN A 845 41.26 18.96 -20.34
CA GLN A 845 42.46 19.19 -21.16
C GLN A 845 42.10 19.48 -22.62
N LEU A 846 41.16 18.71 -23.19
CA LEU A 846 40.65 18.97 -24.53
C LEU A 846 39.99 20.36 -24.61
N LYS A 847 39.19 20.76 -23.62
CA LYS A 847 38.56 22.09 -23.59
C LYS A 847 39.60 23.20 -23.52
N ALA A 848 40.64 23.04 -22.71
CA ALA A 848 41.72 24.02 -22.60
C ALA A 848 42.46 24.21 -23.93
N PHE A 849 42.58 23.16 -24.74
CA PHE A 849 43.17 23.23 -26.07
C PHE A 849 42.22 23.82 -27.13
N VAL A 850 40.96 23.41 -27.10
CA VAL A 850 39.99 23.70 -28.17
C VAL A 850 39.33 25.08 -27.99
N LEU A 851 39.10 25.55 -26.76
CA LEU A 851 38.42 26.84 -26.53
C LEU A 851 39.18 28.06 -27.09
N PRO A 852 40.51 28.20 -26.92
CA PRO A 852 41.26 29.29 -27.52
C PRO A 852 41.14 29.33 -29.05
N LEU A 853 41.11 28.16 -29.70
CA LEU A 853 41.02 28.03 -31.17
C LEU A 853 39.63 28.35 -31.74
N ILE A 854 38.62 28.48 -30.89
CA ILE A 854 37.22 28.78 -31.28
C ILE A 854 36.87 30.26 -31.07
N GLU A 855 37.54 30.92 -30.12
CA GLU A 855 37.28 32.32 -29.73
C GLU A 855 38.02 33.36 -30.60
N ASP A 856 39.03 32.94 -31.37
CA ASP A 856 39.58 33.66 -32.54
C ASP A 856 38.70 33.47 -33.77
#